data_AF-A0A2R5L559-F1
#
_entry.id   AF-A0A2R5L559-F1
#
_cell.length_a   1.000
_cell.length_b   1.000
_cell.length_c   1.000
_cell.angle_alpha   90.00
_cell.angle_beta   90.00
_cell.angle_gamma   90.00
#
_symmetry.space_group_name_H-M   'P 1'
#
loop_
_entity.id
_entity.type
_entity.pdbx_description
1 polymer ?
#
loop_
_entity_poly.entity_id
_entity_poly.type
_entity_poly.pdbx_seq_one_letter_code
_entity_poly.pdbx_strand_id
1 'polypeptide(L)'
;SFVAELQTRLNELQSQYGSVKRELDATTQKLGSSMHSIKTFWSPELKKERALRKEEAAKYALINDQLKILRSENQKQSALIRQLEEELRMAHMRNPDAELQQHLDALYAEKEHMAKEIYLLRETIKELELRIETQKQTLASRDESIKKLMEMLQNKGVGSQVLDEQRIEMERLKSRLVESEARSRHLETMLETRERDIVKTHRAISIEKPPITYQQASTREARQSADGAENEQTTVSEAEELTTKYSSHIAMMEAVLEIKEARISVVESEVDMLKKELAQALDMGRPELTAHTPQLTDRKPQQNEVELKRKMDELRMELNKREQEVLAMGAKMKTLEEQHHDYQRHIAVLKESLCAKEEHYNMLQTDVEELRQRLEEKNKLIEKKTQQAMQTSQERSAISQELQELRDHMDIKDRKINVLQRKIENLEDLLKEKDTQVDMARSRLSAIQAQHSSSEGTLTSLEEAIADKERQAAQLREQRDRAEQERNEERELHERELAEYRMRMHALEGDNDKLRVRLEKAATEKERLETKLEASQSELGQARAELDRVQGETEIQSLRNRPQGNPKQDAELEAIRKKLDEKQRSLDDLDKKLKKRKEKLDEMEAQFKKAQTNGSETEQELVRQLAEMKMRCADLETRQGGGGGAGGGASEAELERLLQIMSSLEAEKIALTGQIKDLQDALKDRDQKLSHMKRNQQGDKTRSAQMLDEARRREGEMGREASKAQEQILEQKDRIEVLEEALKESVAITTESEATVVQHKELLQAANDRIVKLQSQVQALQNSYNARCTNCPALKLKLKDVGNSHHTLVSERRQHLEELFEMKLEALSAAVSEKDAHLALLEMSGIKNAQTAQEVDKLRAEKKKLVDRIRAENENRVSLLSRLDEQNAGRNGVLQSSEDDTKDEASRS
;
A
#
# COMPACT_ATOMS: atom_id res chain seq x y z
N SER A 1 111.72 -63.28 10.92
CA SER A 1 111.27 -63.53 12.31
C SER A 1 109.79 -63.23 12.37
N PHE A 2 108.97 -64.22 12.76
CA PHE A 2 107.52 -64.10 12.89
C PHE A 2 107.09 -62.86 13.71
N VAL A 3 107.91 -62.44 14.66
CA VAL A 3 107.69 -61.24 15.49
C VAL A 3 107.67 -59.96 14.64
N ALA A 4 108.56 -59.81 13.67
CA ALA A 4 108.60 -58.61 12.82
C ALA A 4 107.35 -58.52 11.94
N GLU A 5 106.87 -59.64 11.44
CA GLU A 5 105.67 -59.73 10.61
C GLU A 5 104.40 -59.42 11.43
N LEU A 6 104.33 -59.91 12.67
CA LEU A 6 103.30 -59.51 13.63
C LEU A 6 103.37 -58.02 13.98
N GLN A 7 104.57 -57.44 14.12
CA GLN A 7 104.75 -56.02 14.39
C GLN A 7 104.23 -55.16 13.22
N THR A 8 104.56 -55.55 11.98
CA THR A 8 104.06 -54.86 10.78
C THR A 8 102.54 -54.96 10.69
N ARG A 9 101.98 -56.14 10.95
CA ARG A 9 100.52 -56.37 10.91
C ARG A 9 99.79 -55.62 12.01
N LEU A 10 100.39 -55.50 13.20
CA LEU A 10 99.87 -54.69 14.30
C LEU A 10 99.89 -53.19 13.96
N ASN A 11 100.97 -52.71 13.35
CA ASN A 11 101.07 -51.31 12.91
C ASN A 11 100.09 -51.00 11.78
N GLU A 12 99.90 -51.92 10.83
CA GLU A 12 98.88 -51.80 9.78
C GLU A 12 97.48 -51.79 10.38
N LEU A 13 97.17 -52.68 11.32
CA LEU A 13 95.90 -52.70 12.04
C LEU A 13 95.68 -51.42 12.85
N GLN A 14 96.71 -50.88 13.51
CA GLN A 14 96.62 -49.61 14.22
C GLN A 14 96.40 -48.43 13.28
N SER A 15 97.04 -48.42 12.11
CA SER A 15 96.84 -47.41 11.08
C SER A 15 95.42 -47.48 10.51
N GLN A 16 94.94 -48.69 10.18
CA GLN A 16 93.58 -48.93 9.70
C GLN A 16 92.55 -48.54 10.76
N TYR A 17 92.75 -48.91 12.02
CA TYR A 17 91.91 -48.47 13.13
C TYR A 17 91.88 -46.95 13.27
N GLY A 18 93.05 -46.29 13.16
CA GLY A 18 93.15 -44.84 13.17
C GLY A 18 92.44 -44.17 11.99
N SER A 19 92.41 -44.80 10.82
CA SER A 19 91.66 -44.31 9.66
C SER A 19 90.16 -44.46 9.85
N VAL A 20 89.70 -45.66 10.23
CA VAL A 20 88.29 -45.96 10.48
C VAL A 20 87.74 -45.08 11.61
N LYS A 21 88.51 -44.84 12.66
CA LYS A 21 88.13 -43.92 13.74
C LYS A 21 87.95 -42.49 13.23
N ARG A 22 88.88 -41.98 12.41
CA ARG A 22 88.75 -40.64 11.81
C ARG A 22 87.55 -40.54 10.87
N GLU A 23 87.26 -41.58 10.11
CA GLU A 23 86.06 -41.64 9.26
C GLU A 23 84.77 -41.69 10.09
N LEU A 24 84.75 -42.44 11.19
CA LEU A 24 83.63 -42.46 12.13
C LEU A 24 83.42 -41.08 12.78
N ASP A 25 84.48 -40.41 13.21
CA ASP A 25 84.40 -39.07 13.79
C ASP A 25 83.90 -38.05 12.76
N ALA A 26 84.40 -38.11 11.52
CA ALA A 26 83.97 -37.23 10.44
C ALA A 26 82.51 -37.47 10.01
N THR A 27 82.07 -38.73 9.95
CA THR A 27 80.66 -39.07 9.65
C THR A 27 79.75 -38.66 10.78
N THR A 28 80.17 -38.83 12.04
CA THR A 28 79.43 -38.35 13.23
C THR A 28 79.29 -36.83 13.21
N GLN A 29 80.35 -36.11 12.84
CA GLN A 29 80.31 -34.65 12.76
C GLN A 29 79.39 -34.17 11.62
N LYS A 30 79.42 -34.83 10.45
CA LYS A 30 78.50 -34.55 9.33
C LYS A 30 77.04 -34.89 9.67
N LEU A 31 76.81 -35.99 10.39
CA LEU A 31 75.49 -36.37 10.88
C LEU A 31 74.98 -35.35 11.91
N GLY A 32 75.82 -34.92 12.85
CA GLY A 32 75.51 -33.87 13.81
C GLY A 32 75.16 -32.55 13.12
N SER A 33 75.90 -32.18 12.09
CA SER A 33 75.66 -30.98 11.28
C SER A 33 74.36 -31.06 10.47
N SER A 34 74.07 -32.20 9.84
CA SER A 34 72.81 -32.43 9.11
C SER A 34 71.61 -32.50 10.06
N MET A 35 71.76 -33.15 11.21
CA MET A 35 70.72 -33.22 12.24
C MET A 35 70.44 -31.84 12.86
N HIS A 36 71.47 -31.01 13.01
CA HIS A 36 71.32 -29.61 13.41
C HIS A 36 70.63 -28.80 12.31
N SER A 37 71.03 -28.94 11.04
CA SER A 37 70.38 -28.27 9.90
C SER A 37 68.90 -28.66 9.77
N ILE A 38 68.54 -29.93 9.94
CA ILE A 38 67.14 -30.39 9.97
C ILE A 38 66.40 -29.79 11.17
N LYS A 39 67.00 -29.79 12.36
CA LYS A 39 66.38 -29.19 13.56
C LYS A 39 66.13 -27.69 13.41
N THR A 40 66.98 -26.97 12.67
CA THR A 40 66.90 -25.51 12.52
C THR A 40 66.09 -25.08 11.28
N PHE A 41 66.11 -25.87 10.20
CA PHE A 41 65.46 -25.53 8.93
C PHE A 41 64.08 -26.18 8.76
N TRP A 42 63.84 -27.36 9.36
CA TRP A 42 62.59 -28.12 9.18
C TRP A 42 61.58 -27.99 10.30
N SER A 43 61.61 -26.95 11.15
CA SER A 43 60.45 -26.75 12.02
C SER A 43 60.20 -25.39 12.67
N PRO A 44 59.92 -24.36 11.87
CA PRO A 44 58.88 -23.41 12.24
C PRO A 44 57.58 -24.14 12.63
N GLU A 45 57.19 -25.20 11.91
CA GLU A 45 55.98 -25.98 12.21
C GLU A 45 56.05 -26.73 13.55
N LEU A 46 57.03 -27.60 13.86
CA LEU A 46 57.09 -28.30 15.17
C LEU A 46 57.32 -27.33 16.34
N LYS A 47 57.98 -26.18 16.12
CA LYS A 47 58.13 -25.17 17.17
C LYS A 47 56.78 -24.50 17.45
N LYS A 48 56.02 -24.17 16.39
CA LYS A 48 54.61 -23.74 16.53
C LYS A 48 53.76 -24.82 17.16
N GLU A 49 53.91 -26.08 16.78
CA GLU A 49 53.13 -27.21 17.27
C GLU A 49 53.44 -27.55 18.74
N ARG A 50 54.71 -27.42 19.18
CA ARG A 50 55.07 -27.53 20.60
C ARG A 50 54.62 -26.32 21.41
N ALA A 51 54.62 -25.12 20.83
CA ALA A 51 54.06 -23.93 21.46
C ALA A 51 52.55 -24.08 21.63
N LEU A 52 51.84 -24.54 20.60
CA LEU A 52 50.42 -24.87 20.61
C LEU A 52 50.10 -25.92 21.68
N ARG A 53 50.85 -27.03 21.74
CA ARG A 53 50.65 -28.04 22.80
C ARG A 53 50.92 -27.51 24.20
N LYS A 54 51.88 -26.59 24.38
CA LYS A 54 52.11 -25.91 25.66
C LYS A 54 50.97 -24.95 26.02
N GLU A 55 50.46 -24.24 25.04
CA GLU A 55 49.32 -23.34 25.21
C GLU A 55 48.03 -24.12 25.51
N GLU A 56 47.79 -25.24 24.83
CA GLU A 56 46.71 -26.18 25.11
C GLU A 56 46.84 -26.78 26.51
N ALA A 57 48.03 -27.23 26.91
CA ALA A 57 48.27 -27.72 28.26
C ALA A 57 48.02 -26.63 29.33
N ALA A 58 48.39 -25.38 29.04
CA ALA A 58 48.09 -24.24 29.92
C ALA A 58 46.58 -23.94 29.98
N LYS A 59 45.87 -24.03 28.85
CA LYS A 59 44.40 -23.91 28.80
C LYS A 59 43.72 -25.02 29.60
N TYR A 60 44.16 -26.27 29.46
CA TYR A 60 43.65 -27.39 30.26
C TYR A 60 43.91 -27.21 31.76
N ALA A 61 45.09 -26.71 32.14
CA ALA A 61 45.41 -26.40 33.54
C ALA A 61 44.48 -25.31 34.10
N LEU A 62 44.28 -24.22 33.35
CA LEU A 62 43.38 -23.14 33.73
C LEU A 62 41.92 -23.61 33.88
N ILE A 63 41.43 -24.41 32.92
CA ILE A 63 40.09 -24.99 32.98
C ILE A 63 39.95 -25.90 34.20
N ASN A 64 40.98 -26.70 34.52
CA ASN A 64 40.94 -27.57 35.68
C ASN A 64 40.93 -26.79 37.01
N ASP A 65 41.67 -25.67 37.08
CA ASP A 65 41.63 -24.79 38.25
C ASP A 65 40.30 -24.02 38.36
N GLN A 66 39.73 -23.57 37.23
CA GLN A 66 38.36 -23.04 37.19
C GLN A 66 37.33 -24.08 37.66
N LEU A 67 37.45 -25.34 37.24
CA LEU A 67 36.59 -26.43 37.70
C LEU A 67 36.74 -26.71 39.20
N LYS A 68 37.95 -26.57 39.77
CA LYS A 68 38.15 -26.67 41.22
C LYS A 68 37.49 -25.52 41.97
N ILE A 69 37.62 -24.29 41.47
CA ILE A 69 36.97 -23.12 42.05
C ILE A 69 35.45 -23.31 42.00
N LEU A 70 34.90 -23.67 40.85
CA LEU A 70 33.48 -23.96 40.68
C LEU A 70 33.00 -25.09 41.59
N ARG A 71 33.79 -26.17 41.79
CA ARG A 71 33.45 -27.22 42.76
C ARG A 71 33.45 -26.70 44.19
N SER A 72 34.40 -25.85 44.56
CA SER A 72 34.44 -25.24 45.89
C SER A 72 33.29 -24.25 46.13
N GLU A 73 32.90 -23.50 45.10
CA GLU A 73 31.75 -22.59 45.13
C GLU A 73 30.44 -23.36 45.18
N ASN A 74 30.31 -24.46 44.44
CA ASN A 74 29.15 -25.33 44.49
C ASN A 74 29.01 -26.02 45.86
N GLN A 75 30.14 -26.43 46.47
CA GLN A 75 30.15 -26.92 47.86
C GLN A 75 29.72 -25.83 48.86
N LYS A 76 30.20 -24.59 48.71
CA LYS A 76 29.77 -23.45 49.55
C LYS A 76 28.30 -23.10 49.34
N GLN A 77 27.82 -23.12 48.10
CA GLN A 77 26.40 -22.92 47.76
C GLN A 77 25.54 -24.03 48.37
N SER A 78 25.96 -25.29 48.28
CA SER A 78 25.26 -26.42 48.90
C SER A 78 25.22 -26.32 50.44
N ALA A 79 26.31 -25.87 51.06
CA ALA A 79 26.35 -25.62 52.50
C ALA A 79 25.44 -24.45 52.91
N LEU A 80 25.44 -23.37 52.13
CA LEU A 80 24.56 -22.22 52.34
C LEU A 80 23.08 -22.58 52.14
N ILE A 81 22.77 -23.41 51.14
CA ILE A 81 21.42 -23.92 50.91
C ILE A 81 20.96 -24.73 52.12
N ARG A 82 21.78 -25.67 52.64
CA ARG A 82 21.43 -26.39 53.88
C ARG A 82 21.20 -25.46 55.05
N GLN A 83 22.06 -24.45 55.22
CA GLN A 83 21.94 -23.50 56.32
C GLN A 83 20.65 -22.65 56.20
N LEU A 84 20.29 -22.23 55.00
CA LEU A 84 19.04 -21.53 54.71
C LEU A 84 17.82 -22.45 54.85
N GLU A 85 17.91 -23.72 54.46
CA GLU A 85 16.85 -24.72 54.66
C GLU A 85 16.60 -24.98 56.15
N GLU A 86 17.66 -24.97 56.95
CA GLU A 86 17.61 -25.16 58.40
C GLU A 86 17.07 -23.91 59.11
N GLU A 87 17.45 -22.72 58.66
CA GLU A 87 16.84 -21.44 59.08
C GLU A 87 15.37 -21.34 58.68
N LEU A 88 15.01 -21.79 57.47
CA LEU A 88 13.62 -21.80 56.98
C LEU A 88 12.77 -22.81 57.77
N ARG A 89 13.33 -23.96 58.13
CA ARG A 89 12.70 -24.93 59.06
C ARG A 89 12.46 -24.29 60.43
N MET A 90 13.45 -23.59 60.97
CA MET A 90 13.36 -22.92 62.26
C MET A 90 12.39 -21.72 62.23
N ALA A 91 12.27 -21.03 61.09
CA ALA A 91 11.33 -19.94 60.87
C ALA A 91 9.87 -20.44 60.75
N HIS A 92 9.64 -21.56 60.05
CA HIS A 92 8.32 -22.22 59.99
C HIS A 92 7.81 -22.69 61.36
N MET A 93 8.72 -23.08 62.26
CA MET A 93 8.36 -23.46 63.63
C MET A 93 8.10 -22.24 64.55
N ARG A 94 8.53 -21.04 64.16
CA ARG A 94 8.47 -19.84 65.02
C ARG A 94 7.32 -18.89 64.69
N ASN A 95 6.65 -19.03 63.55
CA ASN A 95 5.52 -18.16 63.21
C ASN A 95 4.61 -18.77 62.11
N PRO A 96 3.61 -19.60 62.44
CA PRO A 96 2.52 -19.84 61.51
C PRO A 96 1.51 -18.71 61.71
N ASP A 97 1.54 -17.73 60.81
CA ASP A 97 0.39 -16.83 60.67
C ASP A 97 -0.77 -17.71 60.18
N ALA A 98 -1.65 -18.10 61.11
CA ALA A 98 -2.61 -19.19 60.91
C ALA A 98 -3.54 -18.94 59.71
N GLU A 99 -3.83 -17.67 59.42
CA GLU A 99 -4.62 -17.26 58.26
C GLU A 99 -3.88 -17.47 56.94
N LEU A 100 -2.58 -17.14 56.87
CA LEU A 100 -1.79 -17.34 55.65
C LEU A 100 -1.57 -18.84 55.38
N GLN A 101 -1.37 -19.64 56.43
CA GLN A 101 -1.27 -21.08 56.32
C GLN A 101 -2.60 -21.69 55.84
N GLN A 102 -3.74 -21.24 56.39
CA GLN A 102 -5.06 -21.68 55.95
C GLN A 102 -5.36 -21.29 54.50
N HIS A 103 -4.94 -20.09 54.06
CA HIS A 103 -5.07 -19.67 52.67
C HIS A 103 -4.17 -20.47 51.72
N LEU A 104 -2.93 -20.78 52.13
CA LEU A 104 -2.05 -21.64 51.35
C LEU A 104 -2.61 -23.06 51.26
N ASP A 105 -3.10 -23.62 52.36
CA ASP A 105 -3.70 -24.96 52.39
C ASP A 105 -4.98 -25.02 51.53
N ALA A 106 -5.80 -23.97 51.52
CA ALA A 106 -6.95 -23.84 50.63
C ALA A 106 -6.53 -23.79 49.15
N LEU A 107 -5.50 -23.01 48.81
CA LEU A 107 -4.97 -22.93 47.45
C LEU A 107 -4.31 -24.25 47.01
N TYR A 108 -3.66 -24.98 47.92
CA TYR A 108 -3.13 -26.31 47.63
C TYR A 108 -4.26 -27.33 47.41
N ALA A 109 -5.33 -27.28 48.20
CA ALA A 109 -6.50 -28.13 48.02
C ALA A 109 -7.21 -27.82 46.68
N GLU A 110 -7.33 -26.55 46.32
CA GLU A 110 -7.90 -26.12 45.03
C GLU A 110 -7.02 -26.55 43.86
N LYS A 111 -5.70 -26.40 43.97
CA LYS A 111 -4.74 -26.90 42.98
C LYS A 111 -4.84 -28.42 42.80
N GLU A 112 -4.98 -29.17 43.90
CA GLU A 112 -5.19 -30.63 43.82
C GLU A 112 -6.54 -31.00 43.20
N HIS A 113 -7.60 -30.27 43.53
CA HIS A 113 -8.93 -30.45 42.93
C HIS A 113 -8.87 -30.23 41.42
N MET A 114 -8.30 -29.10 40.99
CA MET A 114 -8.09 -28.76 39.57
C MET A 114 -7.23 -29.82 38.87
N ALA A 115 -6.18 -30.33 39.52
CA ALA A 115 -5.35 -31.39 38.94
C ALA A 115 -6.14 -32.71 38.73
N LYS A 116 -7.00 -33.07 39.68
CA LYS A 116 -7.90 -34.24 39.56
C LYS A 116 -8.93 -34.04 38.46
N GLU A 117 -9.49 -32.84 38.34
CA GLU A 117 -10.45 -32.50 37.28
C GLU A 117 -9.81 -32.55 35.90
N ILE A 118 -8.62 -31.95 35.73
CA ILE A 118 -7.83 -32.03 34.49
C ILE A 118 -7.50 -33.50 34.14
N TYR A 119 -7.16 -34.32 35.13
CA TYR A 119 -6.90 -35.74 34.91
C TYR A 119 -8.15 -36.48 34.40
N LEU A 120 -9.30 -36.28 35.04
CA LEU A 120 -10.57 -36.89 34.64
C LEU A 120 -11.03 -36.42 33.25
N LEU A 121 -10.85 -35.14 32.93
CA LEU A 121 -11.15 -34.59 31.61
C LEU A 121 -10.25 -35.21 30.54
N ARG A 122 -8.95 -35.37 30.81
CA ARG A 122 -8.03 -36.07 29.89
C ARG A 122 -8.44 -37.51 29.67
N GLU A 123 -8.87 -38.22 30.71
CA GLU A 123 -9.32 -39.61 30.57
C GLU A 123 -10.63 -39.71 29.78
N THR A 124 -11.55 -38.77 29.99
CA THR A 124 -12.79 -38.65 29.20
C THR A 124 -12.49 -38.37 27.73
N ILE A 125 -11.53 -37.49 27.43
CA ILE A 125 -11.10 -37.21 26.06
C ILE A 125 -10.53 -38.48 25.41
N LYS A 126 -9.65 -39.22 26.09
CA LYS A 126 -9.13 -40.50 25.56
C LYS A 126 -10.24 -41.51 25.27
N GLU A 127 -11.25 -41.61 26.13
CA GLU A 127 -12.39 -42.50 25.90
C GLU A 127 -13.21 -42.06 24.66
N LEU A 128 -13.43 -40.76 24.50
CA LEU A 128 -14.11 -40.21 23.32
C LEU A 128 -13.29 -40.44 22.04
N GLU A 129 -11.97 -40.27 22.09
CA GLU A 129 -11.07 -40.57 20.98
C GLU A 129 -11.15 -42.05 20.57
N LEU A 130 -11.15 -42.97 21.55
CA LEU A 130 -11.32 -44.41 21.29
C LEU A 130 -12.69 -44.73 20.67
N ARG A 131 -13.76 -44.07 21.14
CA ARG A 131 -15.11 -44.22 20.56
C ARG A 131 -15.17 -43.71 19.13
N ILE A 132 -14.57 -42.56 18.85
CA ILE A 132 -14.47 -42.00 17.50
C ILE A 132 -13.72 -42.97 16.59
N GLU A 133 -12.61 -43.52 17.07
CA GLU A 133 -11.83 -44.49 16.29
C GLU A 133 -12.62 -45.77 16.00
N THR A 134 -13.37 -46.28 16.97
CA THR A 134 -14.26 -47.43 16.80
C THR A 134 -15.37 -47.14 15.79
N GLN A 135 -15.96 -45.95 15.84
CA GLN A 135 -16.97 -45.51 14.87
C GLN A 135 -16.38 -45.36 13.46
N LYS A 136 -15.16 -44.83 13.33
CA LYS A 136 -14.45 -44.76 12.04
C LYS A 136 -14.20 -46.14 11.44
N GLN A 137 -13.74 -47.10 12.25
CA GLN A 137 -13.57 -48.48 11.79
C GLN A 137 -14.91 -49.11 11.36
N THR A 138 -15.98 -48.83 12.10
CA THR A 138 -17.33 -49.28 11.73
C THR A 138 -17.78 -48.69 10.40
N LEU A 139 -17.56 -47.39 10.18
CA LEU A 139 -17.86 -46.73 8.91
C LEU A 139 -17.02 -47.29 7.76
N ALA A 140 -15.71 -47.49 7.96
CA ALA A 140 -14.85 -48.12 6.97
C ALA A 140 -15.32 -49.52 6.58
N SER A 141 -15.76 -50.34 7.55
CA SER A 141 -16.33 -51.66 7.27
C SER A 141 -17.66 -51.60 6.48
N ARG A 142 -18.47 -50.57 6.74
CA ARG A 142 -19.71 -50.31 6.00
C ARG A 142 -19.40 -49.86 4.57
N ASP A 143 -18.44 -48.97 4.38
CA ASP A 143 -17.99 -48.52 3.07
C ASP A 143 -17.45 -49.68 2.24
N GLU A 144 -16.69 -50.59 2.85
CA GLU A 144 -16.20 -51.78 2.18
C GLU A 144 -17.33 -52.75 1.82
N SER A 145 -18.36 -52.85 2.66
CA SER A 145 -19.57 -53.64 2.38
C SER A 145 -20.40 -53.03 1.24
N ILE A 146 -20.55 -51.70 1.21
CA ILE A 146 -21.21 -50.96 0.12
C ILE A 146 -20.41 -51.15 -1.17
N LYS A 147 -19.09 -51.05 -1.12
CA LYS A 147 -18.21 -51.27 -2.27
C LYS A 147 -18.37 -52.69 -2.83
N LYS A 148 -18.39 -53.72 -1.98
CA LYS A 148 -18.65 -55.11 -2.40
C LYS A 148 -20.05 -55.28 -3.01
N LEU A 149 -21.06 -54.59 -2.48
CA LEU A 149 -22.41 -54.56 -3.08
C LEU A 149 -22.42 -53.88 -4.45
N MET A 150 -21.72 -52.76 -4.61
CA MET A 150 -21.58 -52.07 -5.90
C MET A 150 -20.83 -52.92 -6.92
N GLU A 151 -19.75 -53.61 -6.51
CA GLU A 151 -19.02 -54.57 -7.36
C GLU A 151 -19.90 -55.77 -7.75
N MET A 152 -20.73 -56.30 -6.84
CA MET A 152 -21.71 -57.34 -7.17
C MET A 152 -22.81 -56.85 -8.13
N LEU A 153 -23.23 -55.59 -8.02
CA LEU A 153 -24.20 -54.97 -8.94
C LEU A 153 -23.60 -54.73 -10.33
N GLN A 154 -22.33 -54.31 -10.39
CA GLN A 154 -21.60 -54.17 -11.66
C GLN A 154 -21.34 -55.53 -12.31
N ASN A 155 -20.93 -56.54 -11.55
CA ASN A 155 -20.65 -57.89 -12.06
C ASN A 155 -21.91 -58.64 -12.53
N LYS A 156 -23.12 -58.22 -12.12
CA LYS A 156 -24.40 -58.76 -12.59
C LYS A 156 -25.00 -58.03 -13.82
N GLY A 157 -24.33 -57.01 -14.38
CA GLY A 157 -24.77 -56.34 -15.62
C GLY A 157 -26.09 -55.54 -15.54
N VAL A 158 -26.74 -55.49 -14.38
CA VAL A 158 -28.05 -54.85 -14.17
C VAL A 158 -27.97 -53.32 -14.30
N GLY A 159 -26.80 -52.72 -14.02
CA GLY A 159 -26.61 -51.27 -14.06
C GLY A 159 -26.81 -50.64 -15.44
N SER A 160 -26.45 -51.34 -16.53
CA SER A 160 -26.60 -50.80 -17.89
C SER A 160 -28.03 -50.93 -18.41
N GLN A 161 -28.71 -52.05 -18.10
CA GLN A 161 -30.07 -52.30 -18.59
C GLN A 161 -31.11 -51.41 -17.91
N VAL A 162 -30.99 -51.17 -16.60
CA VAL A 162 -31.93 -50.30 -15.87
C VAL A 162 -31.81 -48.84 -16.30
N LEU A 163 -30.59 -48.36 -16.62
CA LEU A 163 -30.39 -47.00 -17.12
C LEU A 163 -30.92 -46.82 -18.55
N ASP A 164 -30.76 -47.82 -19.42
CA ASP A 164 -31.32 -47.79 -20.78
C ASP A 164 -32.86 -47.89 -20.77
N GLU A 165 -33.45 -48.74 -19.91
CA GLU A 165 -34.91 -48.81 -19.72
C GLU A 165 -35.48 -47.52 -19.15
N GLN A 166 -34.82 -46.92 -18.14
CA GLN A 166 -35.24 -45.61 -17.61
C GLN A 166 -35.13 -44.51 -18.66
N ARG A 167 -34.13 -44.56 -19.56
CA ARG A 167 -34.02 -43.60 -20.66
C ARG A 167 -35.18 -43.74 -21.65
N ILE A 168 -35.53 -44.97 -22.02
CA ILE A 168 -36.66 -45.27 -22.92
C ILE A 168 -38.02 -44.89 -22.27
N GLU A 169 -38.19 -45.16 -20.98
CA GLU A 169 -39.36 -44.78 -20.18
C GLU A 169 -39.53 -43.26 -20.13
N MET A 170 -38.43 -42.53 -19.90
CA MET A 170 -38.41 -41.06 -19.85
C MET A 170 -38.75 -40.46 -21.23
N GLU A 171 -38.30 -41.08 -22.32
CA GLU A 171 -38.56 -40.64 -23.69
C GLU A 171 -40.02 -40.90 -24.12
N ARG A 172 -40.61 -42.01 -23.64
CA ARG A 172 -42.07 -42.26 -23.74
C ARG A 172 -42.89 -41.27 -22.93
N LEU A 173 -42.46 -40.93 -21.72
CA LEU A 173 -43.12 -39.92 -20.88
C LEU A 173 -43.08 -38.54 -21.52
N LYS A 174 -41.94 -38.13 -22.09
CA LYS A 174 -41.81 -36.87 -22.84
C LYS A 174 -42.73 -36.84 -24.06
N SER A 175 -42.82 -37.93 -24.81
CA SER A 175 -43.73 -38.03 -25.97
C SER A 175 -45.19 -37.90 -25.56
N ARG A 176 -45.61 -38.54 -24.46
CA ARG A 176 -46.96 -38.40 -23.90
C ARG A 176 -47.24 -36.99 -23.39
N LEU A 177 -46.25 -36.31 -22.81
CA LEU A 177 -46.38 -34.92 -22.39
C LEU A 177 -46.62 -34.00 -23.58
N VAL A 178 -45.85 -34.15 -24.66
CA VAL A 178 -46.04 -33.36 -25.89
C VAL A 178 -47.42 -33.58 -26.50
N GLU A 179 -47.91 -34.82 -26.55
CA GLU A 179 -49.28 -35.09 -26.99
C GLU A 179 -50.34 -34.50 -26.04
N SER A 180 -50.11 -34.55 -24.73
CA SER A 180 -51.00 -33.94 -23.74
C SER A 180 -51.04 -32.43 -23.86
N GLU A 181 -49.89 -31.79 -24.09
CA GLU A 181 -49.79 -30.35 -24.35
C GLU A 181 -50.47 -29.97 -25.66
N ALA A 182 -50.33 -30.76 -26.72
CA ALA A 182 -51.04 -30.54 -27.97
C ALA A 182 -52.56 -30.66 -27.79
N ARG A 183 -53.02 -31.64 -26.99
CA ARG A 183 -54.43 -31.78 -26.60
C ARG A 183 -54.91 -30.58 -25.77
N SER A 184 -54.09 -30.10 -24.82
CA SER A 184 -54.41 -28.92 -24.01
C SER A 184 -54.53 -27.67 -24.88
N ARG A 185 -53.57 -27.41 -25.77
CA ARG A 185 -53.64 -26.28 -26.73
C ARG A 185 -54.86 -26.34 -27.64
N HIS A 186 -55.26 -27.54 -28.07
CA HIS A 186 -56.48 -27.72 -28.85
C HIS A 186 -57.74 -27.41 -28.04
N LEU A 187 -57.81 -27.89 -26.78
CA LEU A 187 -58.90 -27.57 -25.87
C LEU A 187 -58.96 -26.08 -25.53
N GLU A 188 -57.81 -25.43 -25.31
CA GLU A 188 -57.69 -23.98 -25.13
C GLU A 188 -58.23 -23.24 -26.36
N THR A 189 -57.86 -23.66 -27.57
CA THR A 189 -58.38 -23.05 -28.79
C THR A 189 -59.91 -23.21 -28.89
N MET A 190 -60.45 -24.39 -28.52
CA MET A 190 -61.89 -24.60 -28.48
C MET A 190 -62.57 -23.77 -27.40
N LEU A 191 -61.95 -23.62 -26.23
CA LEU A 191 -62.43 -22.77 -25.14
C LEU A 191 -62.42 -21.30 -25.55
N GLU A 192 -61.36 -20.78 -26.18
CA GLU A 192 -61.33 -19.42 -26.72
C GLU A 192 -62.41 -19.20 -27.79
N THR A 193 -62.71 -20.22 -28.58
CA THR A 193 -63.80 -20.16 -29.56
C THR A 193 -65.16 -20.11 -28.87
N ARG A 194 -65.36 -20.97 -27.85
CA ARG A 194 -66.55 -20.97 -27.00
C ARG A 194 -66.69 -19.69 -26.19
N GLU A 195 -65.61 -19.10 -25.70
CA GLU A 195 -65.58 -17.82 -24.99
C GLU A 195 -65.92 -16.68 -25.93
N ARG A 196 -65.40 -16.67 -27.17
CA ARG A 196 -65.83 -15.71 -28.19
C ARG A 196 -67.33 -15.82 -28.45
N ASP A 197 -67.88 -17.04 -28.50
CA ASP A 197 -69.32 -17.24 -28.67
C ASP A 197 -70.11 -16.88 -27.41
N ILE A 198 -69.59 -17.16 -26.21
CA ILE A 198 -70.18 -16.73 -24.94
C ILE A 198 -70.17 -15.21 -24.85
N VAL A 199 -69.11 -14.51 -25.23
CA VAL A 199 -69.04 -13.04 -25.25
C VAL A 199 -70.03 -12.46 -26.26
N LYS A 200 -70.24 -13.11 -27.42
CA LYS A 200 -71.33 -12.73 -28.35
C LYS A 200 -72.70 -12.91 -27.69
N THR A 201 -72.93 -14.01 -26.97
CA THR A 201 -74.20 -14.25 -26.25
C THR A 201 -74.36 -13.35 -25.02
N HIS A 202 -73.28 -13.03 -24.30
CA HIS A 202 -73.27 -12.12 -23.15
C HIS A 202 -73.49 -10.68 -23.61
N ARG A 203 -72.95 -10.24 -24.75
CA ARG A 203 -73.35 -8.97 -25.37
C ARG A 203 -74.84 -8.95 -25.75
N ALA A 204 -75.41 -10.09 -26.12
CA ALA A 204 -76.85 -10.21 -26.37
C ALA A 204 -77.69 -10.21 -25.08
N ILE A 205 -77.15 -10.69 -23.95
CA ILE A 205 -77.83 -10.79 -22.66
C ILE A 205 -77.62 -9.54 -21.78
N SER A 206 -76.53 -8.78 -21.95
CA SER A 206 -76.25 -7.51 -21.24
C SER A 206 -77.20 -6.34 -21.61
N ILE A 207 -78.21 -6.58 -22.45
CA ILE A 207 -79.31 -5.63 -22.71
C ILE A 207 -80.43 -5.77 -21.66
N GLU A 208 -80.46 -6.83 -20.84
CA GLU A 208 -81.51 -7.02 -19.84
C GLU A 208 -80.98 -7.29 -18.42
N LYS A 209 -81.03 -6.21 -17.60
CA LYS A 209 -81.18 -6.16 -16.13
C LYS A 209 -79.97 -6.34 -15.17
N PRO A 210 -80.04 -5.73 -13.96
CA PRO A 210 -78.92 -5.41 -13.07
C PRO A 210 -78.82 -6.32 -11.81
N PRO A 211 -77.78 -6.16 -10.95
CA PRO A 211 -77.25 -7.24 -10.11
C PRO A 211 -77.75 -7.25 -8.66
N ILE A 212 -77.74 -8.43 -8.02
CA ILE A 212 -77.91 -8.60 -6.57
C ILE A 212 -76.78 -9.48 -6.02
N THR A 213 -76.24 -9.01 -4.91
CA THR A 213 -75.30 -9.55 -3.92
C THR A 213 -75.63 -10.96 -3.41
N TYR A 214 -74.63 -11.78 -3.05
CA TYR A 214 -74.49 -12.39 -1.71
C TYR A 214 -73.16 -13.16 -1.54
N GLN A 215 -72.75 -13.17 -0.28
CA GLN A 215 -71.56 -13.68 0.40
C GLN A 215 -71.37 -15.21 0.44
N GLN A 216 -70.14 -15.59 0.82
CA GLN A 216 -69.73 -16.80 1.57
C GLN A 216 -69.64 -18.14 0.83
N ALA A 217 -68.41 -18.51 0.45
CA ALA A 217 -67.82 -19.85 0.65
C ALA A 217 -66.38 -19.88 0.10
N SER A 218 -65.38 -19.61 0.93
CA SER A 218 -64.00 -20.02 0.65
C SER A 218 -63.15 -19.97 1.91
N THR A 219 -63.03 -21.11 2.59
CA THR A 219 -61.86 -21.54 3.38
C THR A 219 -62.09 -22.95 3.91
N ARG A 220 -61.97 -23.95 3.03
CA ARG A 220 -61.82 -25.35 3.45
C ARG A 220 -60.96 -26.08 2.42
N GLU A 221 -59.65 -25.82 2.45
CA GLU A 221 -58.61 -26.65 1.81
C GLU A 221 -57.22 -26.09 2.15
N ALA A 222 -56.85 -26.20 3.43
CA ALA A 222 -55.45 -26.10 3.89
C ALA A 222 -55.38 -26.54 5.35
N ARG A 223 -55.19 -27.84 5.60
CA ARG A 223 -54.66 -28.46 6.85
C ARG A 223 -54.84 -29.98 6.79
N GLN A 224 -54.09 -30.64 5.92
CA GLN A 224 -53.80 -32.07 5.99
C GLN A 224 -52.37 -32.29 5.47
N SER A 225 -51.39 -32.11 6.36
CA SER A 225 -50.01 -32.59 6.22
C SER A 225 -49.27 -32.28 7.53
N ALA A 226 -49.56 -33.04 8.59
CA ALA A 226 -48.72 -33.18 9.78
C ALA A 226 -49.31 -34.28 10.68
N ASP A 227 -49.24 -35.54 10.24
CA ASP A 227 -49.46 -36.71 11.11
C ASP A 227 -48.40 -37.76 10.80
N GLY A 228 -47.42 -37.84 11.69
CA GLY A 228 -46.24 -38.69 11.58
C GLY A 228 -45.43 -38.65 12.86
N ALA A 229 -46.13 -38.70 14.01
CA ALA A 229 -45.56 -38.84 15.34
C ALA A 229 -46.63 -39.33 16.34
N GLU A 230 -47.31 -40.43 16.03
CA GLU A 230 -48.18 -41.15 16.98
C GLU A 230 -47.75 -42.63 17.02
N ASN A 231 -46.71 -42.94 17.80
CA ASN A 231 -46.41 -44.32 18.17
C ASN A 231 -45.74 -44.46 19.55
N GLU A 232 -46.08 -43.55 20.49
CA GLU A 232 -45.71 -43.66 21.91
C GLU A 232 -46.89 -43.38 22.87
N GLN A 233 -48.11 -43.15 22.34
CA GLN A 233 -49.30 -42.81 23.15
C GLN A 233 -50.22 -44.02 23.46
N THR A 234 -49.93 -45.21 22.95
CA THR A 234 -50.75 -46.42 23.13
C THR A 234 -50.35 -47.28 24.34
N THR A 235 -49.16 -47.09 24.91
CA THR A 235 -48.67 -47.87 26.06
C THR A 235 -48.98 -47.24 27.42
N VAL A 236 -49.32 -45.95 27.45
CA VAL A 236 -49.69 -45.22 28.70
C VAL A 236 -51.17 -45.44 29.04
N SER A 237 -52.05 -45.51 28.03
CA SER A 237 -53.49 -45.73 28.24
C SER A 237 -53.82 -47.12 28.83
N GLU A 238 -53.06 -48.16 28.47
CA GLU A 238 -53.25 -49.51 29.03
C GLU A 238 -52.72 -49.62 30.47
N ALA A 239 -51.66 -48.87 30.81
CA ALA A 239 -51.09 -48.84 32.16
C ALA A 239 -51.99 -48.08 33.17
N GLU A 240 -52.65 -47.01 32.73
CA GLU A 240 -53.62 -46.27 33.56
C GLU A 240 -54.89 -47.08 33.83
N GLU A 241 -55.36 -47.87 32.86
CA GLU A 241 -56.55 -48.73 33.01
C GLU A 241 -56.30 -49.92 33.96
N LEU A 242 -55.09 -50.51 33.92
CA LEU A 242 -54.65 -51.54 34.87
C LEU A 242 -54.46 -50.99 36.28
N THR A 243 -53.90 -49.79 36.43
CA THR A 243 -53.73 -49.13 37.74
C THR A 243 -55.07 -48.82 38.40
N THR A 244 -56.05 -48.38 37.60
CA THR A 244 -57.41 -48.10 38.08
C THR A 244 -58.15 -49.37 38.49
N LYS A 245 -57.97 -50.49 37.75
CA LYS A 245 -58.51 -51.81 38.13
C LYS A 245 -57.92 -52.35 39.42
N TYR A 246 -56.59 -52.29 39.59
CA TYR A 246 -55.95 -52.75 40.82
C TYR A 246 -56.30 -51.87 42.02
N SER A 247 -56.40 -50.55 41.84
CA SER A 247 -56.85 -49.63 42.90
C SER A 247 -58.28 -49.92 43.37
N SER A 248 -59.20 -50.21 42.43
CA SER A 248 -60.56 -50.63 42.78
C SER A 248 -60.61 -51.99 43.49
N HIS A 249 -59.73 -52.93 43.11
CA HIS A 249 -59.63 -54.24 43.76
C HIS A 249 -59.05 -54.15 45.18
N ILE A 250 -58.07 -53.26 45.40
CA ILE A 250 -57.51 -52.97 46.73
C ILE A 250 -58.59 -52.36 47.63
N ALA A 251 -59.33 -51.36 47.16
CA ALA A 251 -60.43 -50.76 47.94
C ALA A 251 -61.53 -51.77 48.29
N MET A 252 -61.82 -52.73 47.39
CA MET A 252 -62.76 -53.82 47.68
C MET A 252 -62.21 -54.80 48.72
N MET A 253 -60.92 -55.13 48.67
CA MET A 253 -60.28 -55.98 49.68
C MET A 253 -60.22 -55.31 51.05
N GLU A 254 -59.96 -54.00 51.12
CA GLU A 254 -59.99 -53.22 52.36
C GLU A 254 -61.39 -53.22 52.99
N ALA A 255 -62.45 -53.00 52.21
CA ALA A 255 -63.83 -53.08 52.69
C ALA A 255 -64.21 -54.49 53.19
N VAL A 256 -63.71 -55.55 52.54
CA VAL A 256 -63.93 -56.94 52.99
C VAL A 256 -63.16 -57.24 54.28
N LEU A 257 -61.97 -56.67 54.46
CA LEU A 257 -61.19 -56.78 55.70
C LEU A 257 -61.91 -56.07 56.85
N GLU A 258 -62.40 -54.85 56.67
CA GLU A 258 -63.19 -54.13 57.69
C GLU A 258 -64.44 -54.92 58.12
N ILE A 259 -65.17 -55.53 57.17
CA ILE A 259 -66.34 -56.36 57.48
C ILE A 259 -65.91 -57.61 58.28
N LYS A 260 -64.78 -58.21 57.93
CA LYS A 260 -64.25 -59.39 58.65
C LYS A 260 -63.75 -59.03 60.04
N GLU A 261 -63.09 -57.89 60.22
CA GLU A 261 -62.64 -57.39 61.52
C GLU A 261 -63.82 -57.05 62.43
N ALA A 262 -64.85 -56.38 61.92
CA ALA A 262 -66.09 -56.13 62.66
C ALA A 262 -66.75 -57.44 63.12
N ARG A 263 -66.72 -58.48 62.27
CA ARG A 263 -67.29 -59.79 62.59
C ARG A 263 -66.43 -60.59 63.57
N ILE A 264 -65.11 -60.46 63.53
CA ILE A 264 -64.21 -61.00 64.56
C ILE A 264 -64.51 -60.36 65.91
N SER A 265 -64.66 -59.02 65.95
CA SER A 265 -65.01 -58.32 67.19
C SER A 265 -66.34 -58.77 67.80
N VAL A 266 -67.36 -59.04 66.97
CA VAL A 266 -68.63 -59.61 67.44
C VAL A 266 -68.46 -61.02 67.99
N VAL A 267 -67.72 -61.89 67.30
CA VAL A 267 -67.45 -63.26 67.77
C VAL A 267 -66.63 -63.26 69.06
N GLU A 268 -65.66 -62.37 69.19
CA GLU A 268 -64.88 -62.21 70.42
C GLU A 268 -65.76 -61.74 71.60
N SER A 269 -66.70 -60.83 71.34
CA SER A 269 -67.69 -60.39 72.34
C SER A 269 -68.64 -61.51 72.76
N GLU A 270 -69.10 -62.34 71.81
CA GLU A 270 -69.91 -63.54 72.10
C GLU A 270 -69.12 -64.57 72.92
N VAL A 271 -67.85 -64.80 72.59
CA VAL A 271 -66.97 -65.70 73.35
C VAL A 271 -66.77 -65.19 74.79
N ASP A 272 -66.61 -63.89 74.99
CA ASP A 272 -66.48 -63.32 76.33
C ASP A 272 -67.78 -63.32 77.13
N MET A 273 -68.93 -63.18 76.47
CA MET A 273 -70.24 -63.40 77.08
C MET A 273 -70.42 -64.86 77.52
N LEU A 274 -70.08 -65.82 76.64
CA LEU A 274 -70.12 -67.26 76.96
C LEU A 274 -69.14 -67.64 78.07
N LYS A 275 -67.96 -67.01 78.15
CA LYS A 275 -67.04 -67.17 79.28
C LYS A 275 -67.64 -66.63 80.59
N LYS A 276 -68.34 -65.51 80.56
CA LYS A 276 -69.04 -64.94 81.73
C LYS A 276 -70.22 -65.81 82.16
N GLU A 277 -70.98 -66.38 81.22
CA GLU A 277 -72.04 -67.34 81.49
C GLU A 277 -71.49 -68.65 82.07
N LEU A 278 -70.36 -69.14 81.56
CA LEU A 278 -69.68 -70.33 82.11
C LEU A 278 -69.13 -70.07 83.52
N ALA A 279 -68.60 -68.87 83.79
CA ALA A 279 -68.17 -68.46 85.12
C ALA A 279 -69.35 -68.35 86.10
N GLN A 280 -70.51 -67.85 85.65
CA GLN A 280 -71.75 -67.80 86.45
C GLN A 280 -72.36 -69.20 86.67
N ALA A 281 -72.24 -70.12 85.70
CA ALA A 281 -72.68 -71.51 85.84
C ALA A 281 -71.78 -72.32 86.79
N LEU A 282 -70.49 -71.96 86.91
CA LEU A 282 -69.58 -72.52 87.90
C LEU A 282 -69.79 -71.94 89.32
N ASP A 283 -70.42 -70.76 89.44
CA ASP A 283 -70.72 -70.10 90.72
C ASP A 283 -72.11 -70.47 91.28
N MET A 284 -73.04 -70.96 90.43
CA MET A 284 -74.36 -71.43 90.85
C MET A 284 -74.54 -72.95 90.74
N GLY A 285 -73.95 -73.67 91.71
CA GLY A 285 -74.58 -74.90 92.22
C GLY A 285 -73.68 -76.13 92.32
N ARG A 286 -73.23 -76.45 93.54
CA ARG A 286 -73.73 -77.65 94.22
C ARG A 286 -73.63 -77.55 95.76
N PRO A 287 -74.64 -78.05 96.51
CA PRO A 287 -74.91 -77.68 97.90
C PRO A 287 -74.22 -78.57 98.94
N GLU A 288 -73.95 -77.97 100.10
CA GLU A 288 -73.85 -78.65 101.40
C GLU A 288 -75.21 -79.23 101.82
N LEU A 289 -75.22 -80.44 102.41
CA LEU A 289 -75.92 -80.78 103.66
C LEU A 289 -75.78 -82.29 103.94
N THR A 290 -74.93 -82.57 104.92
CA THR A 290 -75.12 -83.43 106.10
C THR A 290 -76.26 -84.47 106.09
N ALA A 291 -75.93 -85.67 106.59
CA ALA A 291 -76.35 -86.15 107.92
C ALA A 291 -76.63 -87.66 107.96
N HIS A 292 -76.08 -88.27 109.02
CA HIS A 292 -76.59 -89.41 109.79
C HIS A 292 -76.91 -90.74 109.10
N THR A 293 -76.39 -91.82 109.71
CA THR A 293 -77.17 -93.00 110.09
C THR A 293 -76.37 -93.86 111.10
N PRO A 294 -76.98 -94.79 111.86
CA PRO A 294 -76.85 -94.84 113.32
C PRO A 294 -76.19 -96.11 113.87
N GLN A 295 -75.87 -96.00 115.15
CA GLN A 295 -75.86 -96.98 116.24
C GLN A 295 -76.55 -98.38 116.05
N LEU A 296 -75.86 -99.40 116.62
CA LEU A 296 -76.37 -100.53 117.45
C LEU A 296 -76.30 -101.99 116.92
N THR A 297 -75.62 -102.80 117.75
CA THR A 297 -76.00 -104.10 118.34
C THR A 297 -76.11 -105.37 117.50
N ASP A 298 -75.18 -106.28 117.84
CA ASP A 298 -75.35 -107.67 118.27
C ASP A 298 -76.57 -108.51 117.81
N ARG A 299 -76.18 -109.63 117.22
CA ARG A 299 -76.79 -110.95 116.96
C ARG A 299 -78.02 -111.35 117.82
N LYS A 300 -78.87 -112.30 117.41
CA LYS A 300 -78.61 -113.70 116.93
C LYS A 300 -79.92 -114.30 116.34
N PRO A 301 -79.91 -115.49 115.70
CA PRO A 301 -78.98 -116.06 114.70
C PRO A 301 -79.70 -116.65 113.46
N GLN A 302 -78.91 -117.03 112.43
CA GLN A 302 -79.12 -118.19 111.54
C GLN A 302 -79.98 -118.17 110.26
N GLN A 303 -80.50 -117.05 109.73
CA GLN A 303 -81.07 -117.05 108.36
C GLN A 303 -80.58 -115.94 107.40
N ASN A 304 -79.80 -114.96 107.88
CA ASN A 304 -79.33 -113.81 107.07
C ASN A 304 -77.96 -114.00 106.38
N GLU A 305 -77.20 -115.05 106.68
CA GLU A 305 -75.80 -115.18 106.20
C GLU A 305 -75.69 -115.45 104.68
N VAL A 306 -76.64 -116.18 104.11
CA VAL A 306 -76.61 -116.53 102.67
C VAL A 306 -76.96 -115.32 101.80
N GLU A 307 -77.92 -114.51 102.23
CA GLU A 307 -78.35 -113.31 101.50
C GLU A 307 -77.30 -112.18 101.57
N LEU A 308 -76.60 -112.07 102.72
CA LEU A 308 -75.43 -111.19 102.87
C LEU A 308 -74.25 -111.64 102.01
N LYS A 309 -73.98 -112.95 101.91
CA LYS A 309 -72.94 -113.49 101.01
C LYS A 309 -73.24 -113.19 99.55
N ARG A 310 -74.49 -113.39 99.09
CA ARG A 310 -74.90 -113.07 97.72
C ARG A 310 -74.74 -111.58 97.40
N LYS A 311 -75.21 -110.69 98.28
CA LYS A 311 -75.04 -109.23 98.12
C LYS A 311 -73.56 -108.82 98.13
N MET A 312 -72.73 -109.46 98.95
CA MET A 312 -71.30 -109.20 99.01
C MET A 312 -70.58 -109.66 97.73
N ASP A 313 -70.96 -110.80 97.15
CA ASP A 313 -70.41 -111.27 95.89
C ASP A 313 -70.90 -110.44 94.69
N GLU A 314 -72.16 -109.95 94.70
CA GLU A 314 -72.67 -108.95 93.75
C GLU A 314 -71.87 -107.64 93.81
N LEU A 315 -71.62 -107.11 95.01
CA LEU A 315 -70.77 -105.92 95.19
C LEU A 315 -69.32 -106.14 94.78
N ARG A 316 -68.77 -107.35 94.93
CA ARG A 316 -67.43 -107.70 94.42
C ARG A 316 -67.39 -107.73 92.90
N MET A 317 -68.41 -108.30 92.25
CA MET A 317 -68.51 -108.26 90.79
C MET A 317 -68.66 -106.83 90.28
N GLU A 318 -69.46 -106.01 90.97
CA GLU A 318 -69.65 -104.60 90.63
C GLU A 318 -68.39 -103.76 90.90
N LEU A 319 -67.65 -104.04 91.97
CA LEU A 319 -66.34 -103.45 92.24
C LEU A 319 -65.33 -103.83 91.15
N ASN A 320 -65.22 -105.12 90.81
CA ASN A 320 -64.34 -105.57 89.72
C ASN A 320 -64.71 -104.91 88.38
N LYS A 321 -66.01 -104.72 88.11
CA LYS A 321 -66.47 -104.02 86.91
C LYS A 321 -66.09 -102.54 86.95
N ARG A 322 -66.25 -101.87 88.10
CA ARG A 322 -65.82 -100.47 88.30
C ARG A 322 -64.30 -100.33 88.22
N GLU A 323 -63.53 -101.29 88.72
CA GLU A 323 -62.08 -101.33 88.58
C GLU A 323 -61.65 -101.49 87.11
N GLN A 324 -62.33 -102.37 86.35
CA GLN A 324 -62.11 -102.49 84.90
C GLN A 324 -62.52 -101.21 84.15
N GLU A 325 -63.62 -100.56 84.52
CA GLU A 325 -64.05 -99.27 83.96
C GLU A 325 -63.04 -98.16 84.27
N VAL A 326 -62.48 -98.11 85.49
CA VAL A 326 -61.43 -97.16 85.88
C VAL A 326 -60.13 -97.43 85.10
N LEU A 327 -59.74 -98.69 84.93
CA LEU A 327 -58.59 -99.05 84.09
C LEU A 327 -58.81 -98.67 82.63
N ALA A 328 -60.00 -98.90 82.09
CA ALA A 328 -60.36 -98.52 80.72
C ALA A 328 -60.39 -96.98 80.54
N MET A 329 -60.89 -96.25 81.53
CA MET A 329 -60.85 -94.79 81.55
C MET A 329 -59.43 -94.26 81.71
N GLY A 330 -58.59 -94.90 82.52
CA GLY A 330 -57.17 -94.57 82.65
C GLY A 330 -56.40 -94.78 81.34
N ALA A 331 -56.68 -95.87 80.62
CA ALA A 331 -56.14 -96.09 79.29
C ALA A 331 -56.60 -95.02 78.29
N LYS A 332 -57.89 -94.65 78.28
CA LYS A 332 -58.42 -93.56 77.44
C LYS A 332 -57.80 -92.22 77.78
N MET A 333 -57.64 -91.89 79.06
CA MET A 333 -57.00 -90.66 79.51
C MET A 333 -55.57 -90.59 79.01
N LYS A 334 -54.80 -91.68 79.15
CA LYS A 334 -53.43 -91.75 78.64
C LYS A 334 -53.37 -91.58 77.11
N THR A 335 -54.30 -92.18 76.36
CA THR A 335 -54.36 -91.96 74.90
C THR A 335 -54.71 -90.51 74.53
N LEU A 336 -55.58 -89.84 75.31
CA LEU A 336 -55.91 -88.43 75.10
C LEU A 336 -54.75 -87.51 75.48
N GLU A 337 -53.99 -87.84 76.53
CA GLU A 337 -52.77 -87.14 76.90
C GLU A 337 -51.72 -87.27 75.81
N GLU A 338 -51.48 -88.46 75.27
CA GLU A 338 -50.57 -88.69 74.14
C GLU A 338 -51.01 -87.88 72.90
N GLN A 339 -52.31 -87.91 72.56
CA GLN A 339 -52.87 -87.07 71.49
C GLN A 339 -52.68 -85.57 71.75
N HIS A 340 -52.86 -85.12 72.99
CA HIS A 340 -52.64 -83.71 73.35
C HIS A 340 -51.17 -83.31 73.16
N HIS A 341 -50.23 -84.17 73.57
CA HIS A 341 -48.81 -83.94 73.32
C HIS A 341 -48.48 -83.92 71.82
N ASP A 342 -49.10 -84.79 71.01
CA ASP A 342 -48.94 -84.78 69.55
C ASP A 342 -49.46 -83.48 68.93
N TYR A 343 -50.64 -82.99 69.36
CA TYR A 343 -51.17 -81.70 68.92
C TYR A 343 -50.27 -80.53 69.32
N GLN A 344 -49.72 -80.54 70.55
CA GLN A 344 -48.77 -79.51 70.98
C GLN A 344 -47.49 -79.51 70.15
N ARG A 345 -46.93 -80.68 69.82
CA ARG A 345 -45.77 -80.79 68.92
C ARG A 345 -46.10 -80.30 67.52
N HIS A 346 -47.27 -80.63 66.98
CA HIS A 346 -47.70 -80.12 65.67
C HIS A 346 -47.86 -78.60 65.65
N ILE A 347 -48.46 -78.02 66.70
CA ILE A 347 -48.55 -76.56 66.87
C ILE A 347 -47.16 -75.91 66.94
N ALA A 348 -46.21 -76.53 67.64
CA ALA A 348 -44.84 -76.01 67.72
C ALA A 348 -44.15 -75.95 66.34
N VAL A 349 -44.25 -77.03 65.54
CA VAL A 349 -43.71 -77.07 64.17
C VAL A 349 -44.37 -76.02 63.26
N LEU A 350 -45.69 -75.82 63.38
CA LEU A 350 -46.39 -74.78 62.63
C LEU A 350 -45.94 -73.38 63.01
N LYS A 351 -45.69 -73.12 64.30
CA LYS A 351 -45.15 -71.84 64.77
C LYS A 351 -43.74 -71.61 64.25
N GLU A 352 -42.86 -72.60 64.32
CA GLU A 352 -41.51 -72.51 63.75
C GLU A 352 -41.56 -72.25 62.24
N SER A 353 -42.44 -72.94 61.51
CA SER A 353 -42.65 -72.69 60.08
C SER A 353 -43.21 -71.31 59.77
N LEU A 354 -44.05 -70.75 60.65
CA LEU A 354 -44.59 -69.41 60.49
C LEU A 354 -43.48 -68.36 60.73
N CYS A 355 -42.72 -68.49 61.82
CA CYS A 355 -41.59 -67.60 62.10
C CYS A 355 -40.56 -67.61 60.97
N ALA A 356 -40.21 -68.78 60.41
CA ALA A 356 -39.30 -68.86 59.27
C ALA A 356 -39.84 -68.15 58.01
N LYS A 357 -41.17 -68.19 57.78
CA LYS A 357 -41.80 -67.47 56.67
C LYS A 357 -41.84 -65.96 56.91
N GLU A 358 -42.07 -65.52 58.15
CA GLU A 358 -42.03 -64.10 58.53
C GLU A 358 -40.62 -63.52 58.37
N GLU A 359 -39.58 -64.25 58.80
CA GLU A 359 -38.18 -63.86 58.57
C GLU A 359 -37.87 -63.74 57.07
N HIS A 360 -38.31 -64.70 56.26
CA HIS A 360 -38.15 -64.63 54.80
C HIS A 360 -38.90 -63.45 54.19
N TYR A 361 -40.13 -63.16 54.64
CA TYR A 361 -40.88 -61.98 54.19
C TYR A 361 -40.15 -60.68 54.54
N ASN A 362 -39.63 -60.56 55.76
CA ASN A 362 -38.87 -59.37 56.20
C ASN A 362 -37.58 -59.18 55.39
N MET A 363 -36.86 -60.26 55.06
CA MET A 363 -35.69 -60.18 54.18
C MET A 363 -36.09 -59.69 52.78
N LEU A 364 -37.14 -60.27 52.19
CA LEU A 364 -37.61 -59.86 50.87
C LEU A 364 -38.11 -58.41 50.85
N GLN A 365 -38.77 -57.97 51.92
CA GLN A 365 -39.19 -56.58 52.08
C GLN A 365 -37.99 -55.64 52.08
N THR A 366 -36.93 -56.00 52.81
CA THR A 366 -35.67 -55.25 52.85
C THR A 366 -35.04 -55.17 51.45
N ASP A 367 -34.98 -56.29 50.72
CA ASP A 367 -34.46 -56.33 49.34
C ASP A 367 -35.27 -55.42 48.39
N VAL A 368 -36.60 -55.40 48.53
CA VAL A 368 -37.48 -54.52 47.73
C VAL A 368 -37.23 -53.05 48.07
N GLU A 369 -37.06 -52.71 49.34
CA GLU A 369 -36.73 -51.34 49.78
C GLU A 369 -35.37 -50.89 49.24
N GLU A 370 -34.35 -51.75 49.26
CA GLU A 370 -33.05 -51.47 48.64
C GLU A 370 -33.16 -51.24 47.13
N LEU A 371 -33.94 -52.07 46.42
CA LEU A 371 -34.16 -51.91 44.99
C LEU A 371 -34.89 -50.61 44.67
N ARG A 372 -35.87 -50.21 45.49
CA ARG A 372 -36.55 -48.91 45.37
C ARG A 372 -35.58 -47.75 45.55
N GLN A 373 -34.72 -47.80 46.57
CA GLN A 373 -33.71 -46.78 46.79
C GLN A 373 -32.73 -46.68 45.61
N ARG A 374 -32.25 -47.83 45.09
CA ARG A 374 -31.39 -47.85 43.89
C ARG A 374 -32.08 -47.27 42.67
N LEU A 375 -33.38 -47.53 42.48
CA LEU A 375 -34.14 -46.96 41.38
C LEU A 375 -34.26 -45.43 41.52
N GLU A 376 -34.55 -44.94 42.73
CA GLU A 376 -34.60 -43.51 43.06
C GLU A 376 -33.27 -42.81 42.75
N GLU A 377 -32.15 -43.42 43.15
CA GLU A 377 -30.80 -42.92 42.88
C GLU A 377 -30.48 -42.89 41.37
N LYS A 378 -30.89 -43.92 40.62
CA LYS A 378 -30.75 -43.95 39.17
C LYS A 378 -31.60 -42.88 38.49
N ASN A 379 -32.82 -42.64 38.96
CA ASN A 379 -33.68 -41.57 38.43
C ASN A 379 -33.05 -40.19 38.66
N LYS A 380 -32.52 -39.91 39.85
CA LYS A 380 -31.78 -38.67 40.14
C LYS A 380 -30.56 -38.50 39.23
N LEU A 381 -29.84 -39.60 38.95
CA LEU A 381 -28.70 -39.55 38.03
C LEU A 381 -29.13 -39.26 36.59
N ILE A 382 -30.22 -39.88 36.13
CA ILE A 382 -30.79 -39.62 34.79
C ILE A 382 -31.22 -38.17 34.67
N GLU A 383 -31.88 -37.61 35.69
CA GLU A 383 -32.30 -36.21 35.71
C GLU A 383 -31.11 -35.26 35.64
N LYS A 384 -30.06 -35.51 36.45
CA LYS A 384 -28.81 -34.75 36.39
C LYS A 384 -28.14 -34.84 35.01
N LYS A 385 -28.12 -36.03 34.40
CA LYS A 385 -27.56 -36.23 33.06
C LYS A 385 -28.37 -35.54 31.97
N THR A 386 -29.70 -35.50 32.12
CA THR A 386 -30.61 -34.80 31.21
C THR A 386 -30.40 -33.29 31.28
N GLN A 387 -30.28 -32.73 32.48
CA GLN A 387 -29.95 -31.31 32.67
C GLN A 387 -28.57 -30.96 32.08
N GLN A 388 -27.56 -31.79 32.33
CA GLN A 388 -26.23 -31.62 31.75
C GLN A 388 -26.26 -31.65 30.21
N ALA A 389 -27.02 -32.58 29.61
CA ALA A 389 -27.18 -32.66 28.16
C ALA A 389 -27.89 -31.41 27.59
N MET A 390 -28.91 -30.90 28.28
CA MET A 390 -29.60 -29.67 27.89
C MET A 390 -28.66 -28.46 27.93
N GLN A 391 -27.86 -28.33 28.99
CA GLN A 391 -26.86 -27.26 29.11
C GLN A 391 -25.81 -27.35 27.99
N THR A 392 -25.24 -28.53 27.73
CA THR A 392 -24.28 -28.71 26.63
C THR A 392 -24.92 -28.41 25.27
N SER A 393 -26.21 -28.72 25.08
CA SER A 393 -26.93 -28.36 23.85
C SER A 393 -27.09 -26.83 23.69
N GLN A 394 -27.34 -26.10 24.79
CA GLN A 394 -27.42 -24.64 24.78
C GLN A 394 -26.05 -24.02 24.49
N GLU A 395 -24.99 -24.51 25.14
CA GLU A 395 -23.61 -24.07 24.90
C GLU A 395 -23.19 -24.32 23.45
N ARG A 396 -23.54 -25.49 22.89
CA ARG A 396 -23.30 -25.78 21.46
C ARG A 396 -24.03 -24.78 20.55
N SER A 397 -25.27 -24.41 20.89
CA SER A 397 -26.03 -23.42 20.11
C SER A 397 -25.37 -22.04 20.16
N ALA A 398 -24.89 -21.62 21.34
CA ALA A 398 -24.18 -20.35 21.52
C ALA A 398 -22.88 -20.31 20.71
N ILE A 399 -22.04 -21.36 20.81
CA ILE A 399 -20.80 -21.47 20.04
C ILE A 399 -21.10 -21.50 18.52
N SER A 400 -22.18 -22.17 18.11
CA SER A 400 -22.58 -22.20 16.71
C SER A 400 -22.97 -20.81 16.17
N GLN A 401 -23.58 -19.97 17.01
CA GLN A 401 -23.90 -18.59 16.66
C GLN A 401 -22.64 -17.74 16.57
N GLU A 402 -21.74 -17.83 17.55
CA GLU A 402 -20.44 -17.14 17.53
C GLU A 402 -19.62 -17.51 16.28
N LEU A 403 -19.62 -18.80 15.91
CA LEU A 403 -18.97 -19.26 14.68
C LEU A 403 -19.62 -18.68 13.41
N GLN A 404 -20.93 -18.42 13.42
CA GLN A 404 -21.61 -17.78 12.30
C GLN A 404 -21.23 -16.30 12.20
N GLU A 405 -21.22 -15.58 13.32
CA GLU A 405 -20.81 -14.17 13.36
C GLU A 405 -19.34 -14.00 12.93
N LEU A 406 -18.46 -14.91 13.35
CA LEU A 406 -17.06 -14.92 12.90
C LEU A 406 -16.93 -15.19 11.39
N ARG A 407 -17.78 -16.07 10.82
CA ARG A 407 -17.84 -16.28 9.36
C ARG A 407 -18.28 -15.02 8.63
N ASP A 408 -19.34 -14.36 9.11
CA ASP A 408 -19.83 -13.13 8.49
C ASP A 408 -18.78 -12.00 8.55
N HIS A 409 -18.04 -11.90 9.67
CA HIS A 409 -16.91 -10.99 9.80
C HIS A 409 -15.77 -11.31 8.81
N MET A 410 -15.49 -12.58 8.57
CA MET A 410 -14.49 -13.00 7.60
C MET A 410 -14.93 -12.62 6.17
N ASP A 411 -16.18 -12.88 5.80
CA ASP A 411 -16.74 -12.51 4.50
C ASP A 411 -16.69 -10.99 4.25
N ILE A 412 -16.97 -10.17 5.27
CA ILE A 412 -16.85 -8.72 5.19
C ILE A 412 -15.38 -8.31 4.96
N LYS A 413 -14.44 -8.93 5.68
CA LYS A 413 -13.00 -8.66 5.50
C LYS A 413 -12.54 -9.05 4.10
N ASP A 414 -12.98 -10.19 3.57
CA ASP A 414 -12.63 -10.62 2.21
C ASP A 414 -13.17 -9.67 1.16
N ARG A 415 -14.40 -9.16 1.31
CA ARG A 415 -14.94 -8.11 0.43
C ARG A 415 -14.09 -6.83 0.51
N LYS A 416 -13.66 -6.42 1.70
CA LYS A 416 -12.79 -5.25 1.89
C LYS A 416 -11.41 -5.44 1.27
N ILE A 417 -10.82 -6.63 1.42
CA ILE A 417 -9.55 -7.00 0.78
C ILE A 417 -9.70 -6.89 -0.74
N ASN A 418 -10.78 -7.44 -1.32
CA ASN A 418 -11.03 -7.36 -2.76
C ASN A 418 -11.16 -5.91 -3.25
N VAL A 419 -11.83 -5.03 -2.49
CA VAL A 419 -11.92 -3.60 -2.82
C VAL A 419 -10.55 -2.92 -2.76
N LEU A 420 -9.76 -3.21 -1.73
CA LEU A 420 -8.41 -2.66 -1.60
C LEU A 420 -7.47 -3.16 -2.69
N GLN A 421 -7.56 -4.44 -3.08
CA GLN A 421 -6.80 -5.02 -4.19
C GLN A 421 -7.09 -4.28 -5.50
N ARG A 422 -8.36 -4.07 -5.85
CA ARG A 422 -8.71 -3.27 -7.04
C ARG A 422 -8.18 -1.83 -6.96
N LYS A 423 -8.17 -1.23 -5.77
CA LYS A 423 -7.62 0.12 -5.57
C LYS A 423 -6.10 0.14 -5.76
N ILE A 424 -5.40 -0.90 -5.34
CA ILE A 424 -3.97 -1.07 -5.58
C ILE A 424 -3.71 -1.24 -7.07
N GLU A 425 -4.43 -2.12 -7.75
CA GLU A 425 -4.30 -2.32 -9.21
C GLU A 425 -4.50 -1.01 -9.99
N ASN A 426 -5.53 -0.22 -9.65
CA ASN A 426 -5.76 1.09 -10.26
C ASN A 426 -4.61 2.08 -10.01
N LEU A 427 -4.03 2.08 -8.80
CA LEU A 427 -2.88 2.94 -8.47
C LEU A 427 -1.61 2.47 -9.19
N GLU A 428 -1.41 1.17 -9.35
CA GLU A 428 -0.30 0.60 -10.13
C GLU A 428 -0.40 0.98 -11.61
N ASP A 429 -1.59 0.94 -12.20
CA ASP A 429 -1.79 1.35 -13.58
C ASP A 429 -1.58 2.86 -13.76
N LEU A 430 -2.02 3.68 -12.81
CA LEU A 430 -1.72 5.11 -12.81
C LEU A 430 -0.20 5.37 -12.68
N LEU A 431 0.49 4.61 -11.83
CA LEU A 431 1.94 4.71 -11.68
C LEU A 431 2.65 4.37 -13.00
N LYS A 432 2.26 3.27 -13.66
CA LYS A 432 2.79 2.90 -14.98
C LYS A 432 2.55 4.00 -16.01
N GLU A 433 1.36 4.59 -16.04
CA GLU A 433 1.08 5.71 -16.94
C GLU A 433 2.01 6.91 -16.64
N LYS A 434 2.24 7.22 -15.36
CA LYS A 434 3.17 8.29 -14.97
C LYS A 434 4.62 8.00 -15.35
N ASP A 435 5.08 6.76 -15.19
CA ASP A 435 6.40 6.33 -15.65
C ASP A 435 6.54 6.52 -17.16
N THR A 436 5.53 6.13 -17.95
CA THR A 436 5.57 6.38 -19.41
C THR A 436 5.59 7.87 -19.75
N GLN A 437 4.89 8.72 -19.00
CA GLN A 437 4.94 10.18 -19.17
C GLN A 437 6.34 10.74 -18.89
N VAL A 438 7.01 10.23 -17.84
CA VAL A 438 8.38 10.60 -17.50
C VAL A 438 9.35 10.14 -18.60
N ASP A 439 9.21 8.94 -19.13
CA ASP A 439 10.06 8.43 -20.21
C ASP A 439 9.90 9.23 -21.52
N MET A 440 8.66 9.63 -21.85
CA MET A 440 8.41 10.55 -22.96
C MET A 440 9.07 11.92 -22.73
N ALA A 441 8.98 12.46 -21.52
CA ALA A 441 9.62 13.74 -21.17
C ALA A 441 11.15 13.65 -21.24
N ARG A 442 11.74 12.55 -20.76
CA ARG A 442 13.18 12.26 -20.86
C ARG A 442 13.63 12.15 -22.32
N SER A 443 12.86 11.45 -23.15
CA SER A 443 13.14 11.33 -24.58
C SER A 443 13.08 12.68 -25.29
N ARG A 444 12.08 13.51 -24.97
CA ARG A 444 11.99 14.90 -25.47
C ARG A 444 13.17 15.76 -25.01
N LEU A 445 13.56 15.66 -23.75
CA LEU A 445 14.71 16.40 -23.21
C LEU A 445 16.01 15.98 -23.92
N SER A 446 16.22 14.68 -24.14
CA SER A 446 17.37 14.16 -24.89
C SER A 446 17.39 14.68 -26.33
N ALA A 447 16.24 14.73 -27.00
CA ALA A 447 16.14 15.32 -28.34
C ALA A 447 16.49 16.81 -28.34
N ILE A 448 16.03 17.58 -27.36
CA ILE A 448 16.37 19.00 -27.20
C ILE A 448 17.88 19.18 -26.92
N GLN A 449 18.47 18.34 -26.07
CA GLN A 449 19.91 18.38 -25.78
C GLN A 449 20.75 18.07 -27.03
N ALA A 450 20.34 17.10 -27.85
CA ALA A 450 20.99 16.82 -29.12
C ALA A 450 20.93 18.02 -30.07
N GLN A 451 19.77 18.68 -30.17
CA GLN A 451 19.63 19.93 -30.95
C GLN A 451 20.52 21.04 -30.40
N HIS A 452 20.58 21.23 -29.08
CA HIS A 452 21.45 22.24 -28.44
C HIS A 452 22.93 22.01 -28.76
N SER A 453 23.43 20.78 -28.64
CA SER A 453 24.83 20.47 -28.96
C SER A 453 25.18 20.75 -30.43
N SER A 454 24.23 20.56 -31.35
CA SER A 454 24.43 20.90 -32.76
C SER A 454 24.47 22.41 -32.99
N SER A 455 23.60 23.17 -32.31
CA SER A 455 23.58 24.64 -32.39
C SER A 455 24.81 25.27 -31.74
N GLU A 456 25.31 24.68 -30.66
CA GLU A 456 26.51 25.13 -29.95
C GLU A 456 27.74 25.04 -30.86
N GLY A 457 27.89 23.94 -31.62
CA GLY A 457 28.94 23.82 -32.64
C GLY A 457 28.82 24.86 -33.77
N THR A 458 27.61 25.21 -34.20
CA THR A 458 27.42 26.30 -35.18
C THR A 458 27.76 27.67 -34.58
N LEU A 459 27.48 27.88 -33.29
CA LEU A 459 27.79 29.11 -32.59
C LEU A 459 29.30 29.31 -32.48
N THR A 460 30.04 28.27 -32.06
CA THR A 460 31.51 28.30 -31.97
C THR A 460 32.15 28.59 -33.33
N SER A 461 31.63 28.01 -34.42
CA SER A 461 32.12 28.30 -35.77
C SER A 461 31.89 29.76 -36.18
N LEU A 462 30.76 30.35 -35.79
CA LEU A 462 30.48 31.77 -36.02
C LEU A 462 31.36 32.67 -35.17
N GLU A 463 31.64 32.30 -33.92
CA GLU A 463 32.56 33.02 -33.03
C GLU A 463 33.99 33.04 -33.58
N GLU A 464 34.50 31.90 -34.08
CA GLU A 464 35.81 31.84 -34.74
C GLU A 464 35.86 32.70 -36.01
N ALA A 465 34.81 32.67 -36.82
CA ALA A 465 34.72 33.50 -38.03
C ALA A 465 34.69 35.01 -37.70
N ILE A 466 34.02 35.40 -36.62
CA ILE A 466 34.01 36.79 -36.12
C ILE A 466 35.42 37.16 -35.62
N ALA A 467 36.06 36.30 -34.84
CA ALA A 467 37.41 36.54 -34.33
C ALA A 467 38.44 36.71 -35.48
N ASP A 468 38.33 35.92 -36.54
CA ASP A 468 39.17 36.09 -37.75
C ASP A 468 38.92 37.42 -38.45
N LYS A 469 37.65 37.85 -38.54
CA LYS A 469 37.31 39.16 -39.12
C LYS A 469 37.82 40.31 -38.27
N GLU A 470 37.82 40.18 -36.95
CA GLU A 470 38.40 41.17 -36.03
C GLU A 470 39.92 41.26 -36.17
N ARG A 471 40.62 40.12 -36.29
CA ARG A 471 42.07 40.10 -36.57
C ARG A 471 42.39 40.77 -37.91
N GLN A 472 41.60 40.47 -38.94
CA GLN A 472 41.76 41.08 -40.27
C GLN A 472 41.51 42.60 -40.23
N ALA A 473 40.50 43.05 -39.49
CA ALA A 473 40.23 44.47 -39.28
C ALA A 473 41.35 45.18 -38.50
N ALA A 474 41.93 44.52 -37.49
CA ALA A 474 43.06 45.06 -36.74
C ALA A 474 44.30 45.23 -37.64
N GLN A 475 44.61 44.24 -38.48
CA GLN A 475 45.72 44.32 -39.45
C GLN A 475 45.53 45.47 -40.44
N LEU A 476 44.32 45.67 -40.96
CA LEU A 476 44.02 46.77 -41.87
C LEU A 476 44.12 48.14 -41.18
N ARG A 477 43.72 48.24 -39.92
CA ARG A 477 43.91 49.47 -39.12
C ARG A 477 45.39 49.77 -38.93
N GLU A 478 46.20 48.78 -38.58
CA GLU A 478 47.64 48.96 -38.40
C GLU A 478 48.35 49.34 -39.71
N GLN A 479 47.96 48.74 -40.84
CA GLN A 479 48.47 49.14 -42.16
C GLN A 479 48.12 50.59 -42.50
N ARG A 480 46.88 51.01 -42.21
CA ARG A 480 46.45 52.41 -42.39
C ARG A 480 47.28 53.34 -41.52
N ASP A 481 47.48 53.01 -40.25
CA ASP A 481 48.19 53.86 -39.30
C ASP A 481 49.68 54.00 -39.67
N ARG A 482 50.32 52.92 -40.13
CA ARG A 482 51.69 52.97 -40.67
C ARG A 482 51.78 53.87 -41.92
N ALA A 483 50.85 53.72 -42.87
CA ALA A 483 50.83 54.56 -44.07
C ALA A 483 50.57 56.04 -43.76
N GLU A 484 49.73 56.33 -42.75
CA GLU A 484 49.48 57.68 -42.27
C GLU A 484 50.71 58.28 -41.58
N GLN A 485 51.45 57.46 -40.83
CA GLN A 485 52.68 57.87 -40.19
C GLN A 485 53.79 58.19 -41.21
N GLU A 486 54.00 57.35 -42.23
CA GLU A 486 54.93 57.62 -43.33
C GLU A 486 54.57 58.92 -44.06
N ARG A 487 53.27 59.13 -44.33
CA ARG A 487 52.74 60.38 -44.91
C ARG A 487 53.01 61.61 -44.05
N ASN A 488 52.92 61.48 -42.73
CA ASN A 488 53.20 62.56 -41.80
C ASN A 488 54.70 62.86 -41.74
N GLU A 489 55.56 61.85 -41.75
CA GLU A 489 57.03 62.00 -41.80
C GLU A 489 57.49 62.68 -43.10
N GLU A 490 56.92 62.31 -44.25
CA GLU A 490 57.13 63.00 -45.52
C GLU A 490 56.72 64.48 -45.44
N ARG A 491 55.54 64.76 -44.85
CA ARG A 491 55.07 66.13 -44.67
C ARG A 491 56.01 66.95 -43.77
N GLU A 492 56.48 66.39 -42.66
CA GLU A 492 57.44 67.05 -41.78
C GLU A 492 58.78 67.31 -42.46
N LEU A 493 59.25 66.38 -43.30
CA LEU A 493 60.49 66.57 -44.05
C LEU A 493 60.36 67.75 -45.02
N HIS A 494 59.26 67.83 -45.77
CA HIS A 494 58.97 68.97 -46.64
C HIS A 494 58.81 70.28 -45.86
N GLU A 495 58.23 70.25 -44.66
CA GLU A 495 58.11 71.44 -43.82
C GLU A 495 59.49 71.95 -43.33
N ARG A 496 60.40 71.03 -42.99
CA ARG A 496 61.80 71.36 -42.67
C ARG A 496 62.54 71.94 -43.87
N GLU A 497 62.41 71.34 -45.05
CA GLU A 497 62.99 71.86 -46.30
C GLU A 497 62.47 73.26 -46.62
N LEU A 498 61.16 73.49 -46.49
CA LEU A 498 60.54 74.81 -46.67
C LEU A 498 61.04 75.83 -45.65
N ALA A 499 61.30 75.43 -44.41
CA ALA A 499 61.90 76.31 -43.40
C ALA A 499 63.34 76.68 -43.76
N GLU A 500 64.14 75.71 -44.24
CA GLU A 500 65.51 75.96 -44.69
C GLU A 500 65.56 76.90 -45.90
N TYR A 501 64.71 76.67 -46.91
CA TYR A 501 64.60 77.59 -48.05
C TYR A 501 64.18 79.00 -47.60
N ARG A 502 63.26 79.13 -46.65
CA ARG A 502 62.89 80.44 -46.07
C ARG A 502 64.09 81.13 -45.38
N MET A 503 64.89 80.41 -44.60
CA MET A 503 66.09 80.97 -43.99
C MET A 503 67.14 81.40 -45.02
N ARG A 504 67.35 80.59 -46.07
CA ARG A 504 68.27 80.93 -47.17
C ARG A 504 67.80 82.18 -47.92
N MET A 505 66.49 82.29 -48.18
CA MET A 505 65.91 83.50 -48.79
C MET A 505 66.17 84.74 -47.93
N HIS A 506 65.91 84.69 -46.63
CA HIS A 506 66.21 85.81 -45.73
C HIS A 506 67.70 86.17 -45.67
N ALA A 507 68.60 85.19 -45.72
CA ALA A 507 70.04 85.46 -45.77
C ALA A 507 70.42 86.20 -47.08
N LEU A 508 69.90 85.74 -48.22
CA LEU A 508 70.13 86.38 -49.53
C LEU A 508 69.50 87.77 -49.63
N GLU A 509 68.34 87.99 -49.00
CA GLU A 509 67.73 89.32 -48.84
C GLU A 509 68.64 90.25 -48.04
N GLY A 510 69.16 89.79 -46.90
CA GLY A 510 70.09 90.56 -46.08
C GLY A 510 71.40 90.90 -46.81
N ASP A 511 71.92 90.00 -47.64
CA ASP A 511 73.09 90.29 -48.49
C ASP A 511 72.76 91.26 -49.63
N ASN A 512 71.56 91.16 -50.22
CA ASN A 512 71.06 92.16 -51.18
C ASN A 512 70.99 93.56 -50.55
N ASP A 513 70.48 93.68 -49.32
CA ASP A 513 70.41 94.97 -48.63
C ASP A 513 71.80 95.54 -48.35
N LYS A 514 72.77 94.71 -47.93
CA LYS A 514 74.18 95.15 -47.79
C LYS A 514 74.77 95.63 -49.12
N LEU A 515 74.49 94.93 -50.21
CA LEU A 515 74.93 95.33 -51.55
C LEU A 515 74.26 96.63 -52.00
N ARG A 516 72.98 96.83 -51.70
CA ARG A 516 72.26 98.09 -51.93
C ARG A 516 72.90 99.26 -51.18
N VAL A 517 73.21 99.09 -49.90
CA VAL A 517 73.91 100.12 -49.11
C VAL A 517 75.30 100.44 -49.67
N ARG A 518 76.05 99.42 -50.12
CA ARG A 518 77.35 99.64 -50.78
C ARG A 518 77.21 100.41 -52.09
N LEU A 519 76.19 100.08 -52.88
CA LEU A 519 75.89 100.78 -54.13
C LEU A 519 75.53 102.25 -53.86
N GLU A 520 74.74 102.53 -52.83
CA GLU A 520 74.35 103.89 -52.45
C GLU A 520 75.57 104.71 -51.95
N LYS A 521 76.46 104.09 -51.17
CA LYS A 521 77.75 104.70 -50.80
C LYS A 521 78.62 105.00 -52.02
N ALA A 522 78.74 104.06 -52.95
CA ALA A 522 79.48 104.29 -54.20
C ALA A 522 78.83 105.40 -55.05
N ALA A 523 77.49 105.48 -55.07
CA ALA A 523 76.76 106.53 -55.76
C ALA A 523 77.01 107.93 -55.15
N THR A 524 76.98 108.05 -53.83
CA THR A 524 77.30 109.32 -53.13
C THR A 524 78.77 109.72 -53.26
N GLU A 525 79.69 108.75 -53.26
CA GLU A 525 81.11 109.02 -53.53
C GLU A 525 81.34 109.46 -54.98
N LYS A 526 80.63 108.83 -55.93
CA LYS A 526 80.58 109.26 -57.32
C LYS A 526 80.08 110.70 -57.43
N GLU A 527 78.96 111.05 -56.79
CA GLU A 527 78.39 112.41 -56.80
C GLU A 527 79.35 113.44 -56.19
N ARG A 528 80.08 113.06 -55.13
CA ARG A 528 81.14 113.88 -54.54
C ARG A 528 82.33 114.10 -55.48
N LEU A 529 82.69 113.07 -56.26
CA LEU A 529 83.74 113.19 -57.27
C LEU A 529 83.26 114.01 -58.47
N GLU A 530 81.99 113.88 -58.88
CA GLU A 530 81.36 114.69 -59.91
C GLU A 530 81.34 116.17 -59.52
N THR A 531 80.94 116.51 -58.29
CA THR A 531 81.00 117.90 -57.79
C THR A 531 82.44 118.44 -57.71
N LYS A 532 83.43 117.64 -57.32
CA LYS A 532 84.85 118.04 -57.40
C LYS A 532 85.31 118.27 -58.83
N LEU A 533 84.90 117.40 -59.76
CA LEU A 533 85.21 117.53 -61.17
C LEU A 533 84.58 118.79 -61.75
N GLU A 534 83.34 119.11 -61.37
CA GLU A 534 82.63 120.32 -61.78
C GLU A 534 83.34 121.58 -61.25
N ALA A 535 83.82 121.56 -60.00
CA ALA A 535 84.64 122.63 -59.45
C ALA A 535 85.96 122.83 -60.23
N SER A 536 86.69 121.74 -60.52
CA SER A 536 87.90 121.80 -61.34
C SER A 536 87.62 122.22 -62.80
N GLN A 537 86.46 121.86 -63.35
CA GLN A 537 86.01 122.31 -64.67
C GLN A 537 85.64 123.80 -64.66
N SER A 538 85.11 124.34 -63.56
CA SER A 538 84.85 125.77 -63.39
C SER A 538 86.15 126.59 -63.31
N GLU A 539 87.20 126.08 -62.65
CA GLU A 539 88.53 126.69 -62.63
C GLU A 539 89.20 126.64 -64.01
N LEU A 540 89.06 125.52 -64.74
CA LEU A 540 89.45 125.41 -66.16
C LEU A 540 88.62 126.31 -67.09
N GLY A 541 87.35 126.58 -66.75
CA GLY A 541 86.47 127.49 -67.49
C GLY A 541 86.90 128.96 -67.38
N GLN A 542 87.40 129.38 -66.21
CA GLN A 542 88.00 130.72 -66.03
C GLN A 542 89.31 130.87 -66.82
N ALA A 543 90.12 129.82 -66.89
CA ALA A 543 91.33 129.78 -67.73
C ALA A 543 91.03 129.63 -69.25
N ARG A 544 89.89 129.04 -69.64
CA ARG A 544 89.43 128.94 -71.04
C ARG A 544 88.75 130.21 -71.56
N ALA A 545 88.12 131.03 -70.71
CA ALA A 545 87.57 132.33 -71.13
C ALA A 545 88.64 133.34 -71.59
N GLU A 546 89.90 133.19 -71.15
CA GLU A 546 91.06 133.95 -71.64
C GLU A 546 91.66 133.40 -72.96
N LEU A 547 91.28 132.18 -73.37
CA LEU A 547 91.82 131.48 -74.54
C LEU A 547 90.79 131.35 -75.69
N ASP A 548 89.49 131.33 -75.41
CA ASP A 548 88.38 131.20 -76.39
C ASP A 548 87.84 132.55 -76.92
N ARG A 549 88.68 133.60 -76.91
CA ARG A 549 88.55 134.76 -77.83
C ARG A 549 89.41 134.59 -79.08
N VAL A 550 90.14 133.48 -79.23
CA VAL A 550 91.05 133.23 -80.36
C VAL A 550 90.63 132.11 -81.31
N GLN A 551 89.82 131.12 -80.95
CA GLN A 551 89.39 130.08 -81.91
C GLN A 551 88.17 129.37 -81.33
N GLY A 552 86.96 129.45 -81.88
CA GLY A 552 86.65 129.48 -83.30
C GLY A 552 86.56 128.04 -83.83
N GLU A 553 85.38 127.46 -83.60
CA GLU A 553 84.68 126.55 -84.52
C GLU A 553 85.02 125.03 -84.49
N THR A 554 83.93 124.25 -84.68
CA THR A 554 83.85 122.82 -85.07
C THR A 554 83.89 121.73 -84.00
N GLU A 555 82.76 121.59 -83.29
CA GLU A 555 81.72 120.57 -83.54
C GLU A 555 82.07 119.24 -84.26
N ILE A 556 81.35 118.18 -83.86
CA ILE A 556 81.02 116.90 -84.56
C ILE A 556 81.95 115.70 -84.29
N GLN A 557 81.53 114.44 -84.10
CA GLN A 557 80.27 113.72 -83.84
C GLN A 557 80.61 112.22 -84.01
N SER A 558 79.77 111.33 -83.43
CA SER A 558 79.37 110.04 -84.04
C SER A 558 80.34 108.84 -83.79
N LEU A 559 80.00 107.57 -83.52
CA LEU A 559 78.81 106.68 -83.56
C LEU A 559 79.16 105.40 -82.73
N ARG A 560 78.25 104.52 -82.28
CA ARG A 560 77.50 103.59 -83.14
C ARG A 560 76.53 102.64 -82.37
N ASN A 561 75.28 102.61 -82.86
CA ASN A 561 74.30 101.51 -83.08
C ASN A 561 73.73 100.61 -81.94
N ARG A 562 72.43 100.84 -81.60
CA ARG A 562 71.19 100.07 -81.99
C ARG A 562 71.31 98.60 -82.50
N PRO A 563 70.23 97.77 -82.53
CA PRO A 563 69.25 97.40 -81.47
C PRO A 563 68.65 95.96 -81.61
N GLN A 564 67.57 95.71 -80.85
CA GLN A 564 66.38 94.88 -81.15
C GLN A 564 66.45 93.34 -81.01
N GLY A 565 65.83 92.87 -79.91
CA GLY A 565 64.48 92.30 -79.99
C GLY A 565 64.34 90.77 -79.96
N ASN A 566 63.19 90.35 -79.40
CA ASN A 566 62.46 89.09 -79.58
C ASN A 566 62.62 87.96 -78.53
N PRO A 567 61.59 87.09 -78.38
CA PRO A 567 60.75 87.05 -77.18
C PRO A 567 60.67 85.64 -76.56
N LYS A 568 60.56 85.53 -75.23
CA LYS A 568 60.44 84.22 -74.56
C LYS A 568 59.51 84.15 -73.35
N GLN A 569 58.67 85.16 -73.09
CA GLN A 569 57.83 85.18 -71.88
C GLN A 569 56.32 84.95 -72.09
N ASP A 570 55.86 84.70 -73.32
CA ASP A 570 54.43 84.43 -73.59
C ASP A 570 54.05 82.93 -73.64
N ALA A 571 55.00 82.00 -73.53
CA ALA A 571 54.70 80.55 -73.60
C ALA A 571 54.36 79.90 -72.25
N GLU A 572 54.83 80.46 -71.13
CA GLU A 572 54.56 79.90 -69.78
C GLU A 572 53.22 80.35 -69.20
N LEU A 573 52.69 81.51 -69.62
CA LEU A 573 51.36 82.00 -69.20
C LEU A 573 50.21 81.23 -69.87
N GLU A 574 50.40 80.70 -71.08
CA GLU A 574 49.40 79.88 -71.80
C GLU A 574 49.29 78.46 -71.20
N ALA A 575 50.40 77.90 -70.70
CA ALA A 575 50.44 76.55 -70.10
C ALA A 575 49.77 76.48 -68.72
N ILE A 576 49.78 77.57 -67.96
CA ILE A 576 49.08 77.67 -66.66
C ILE A 576 47.57 77.86 -66.88
N ARG A 577 47.15 78.62 -67.90
CA ARG A 577 45.72 78.75 -68.28
C ARG A 577 45.10 77.40 -68.65
N LYS A 578 45.82 76.55 -69.39
CA LYS A 578 45.32 75.24 -69.81
C LYS A 578 45.11 74.25 -68.66
N LYS A 579 45.96 74.28 -67.63
CA LYS A 579 45.81 73.46 -66.40
C LYS A 579 44.69 73.97 -65.48
N LEU A 580 44.42 75.27 -65.50
CA LEU A 580 43.28 75.88 -64.80
C LEU A 580 41.95 75.49 -65.47
N ASP A 581 41.90 75.48 -66.81
CA ASP A 581 40.72 75.07 -67.58
C ASP A 581 40.38 73.57 -67.44
N GLU A 582 41.37 72.69 -67.32
CA GLU A 582 41.15 71.25 -67.06
C GLU A 582 40.60 70.98 -65.65
N LYS A 583 41.08 71.72 -64.63
CA LYS A 583 40.55 71.66 -63.26
C LYS A 583 39.14 72.25 -63.17
N GLN A 584 38.86 73.32 -63.92
CA GLN A 584 37.54 73.91 -64.02
C GLN A 584 36.54 72.92 -64.66
N ARG A 585 36.92 72.21 -65.73
CA ARG A 585 36.08 71.17 -66.35
C ARG A 585 35.82 69.96 -65.43
N SER A 586 36.80 69.56 -64.61
CA SER A 586 36.61 68.48 -63.63
C SER A 586 35.72 68.90 -62.46
N LEU A 587 35.72 70.18 -62.08
CA LEU A 587 34.77 70.75 -61.13
C LEU A 587 33.36 70.83 -61.72
N ASP A 588 33.21 71.26 -62.98
CA ASP A 588 31.92 71.32 -63.67
C ASP A 588 31.29 69.91 -63.85
N ASP A 589 32.11 68.86 -64.01
CA ASP A 589 31.63 67.48 -64.14
C ASP A 589 31.21 66.87 -62.80
N LEU A 590 31.89 67.24 -61.70
CA LEU A 590 31.47 66.91 -60.33
C LEU A 590 30.22 67.69 -59.91
N ASP A 591 30.10 68.95 -60.33
CA ASP A 591 28.91 69.78 -60.08
C ASP A 591 27.70 69.24 -60.85
N LYS A 592 27.87 68.77 -62.10
CA LYS A 592 26.83 68.04 -62.84
C LYS A 592 26.42 66.72 -62.16
N LYS A 593 27.36 65.99 -61.55
CA LYS A 593 27.06 64.75 -60.78
C LYS A 593 26.36 65.04 -59.46
N LEU A 594 26.72 66.13 -58.77
CA LEU A 594 26.02 66.62 -57.59
C LEU A 594 24.63 67.15 -57.93
N LYS A 595 24.46 67.86 -59.06
CA LYS A 595 23.17 68.33 -59.56
C LYS A 595 22.25 67.16 -59.93
N LYS A 596 22.76 66.11 -60.59
CA LYS A 596 22.01 64.86 -60.82
C LYS A 596 21.67 64.09 -59.53
N ARG A 597 22.53 64.13 -58.50
CA ARG A 597 22.23 63.55 -57.18
C ARG A 597 21.21 64.38 -56.40
N LYS A 598 21.24 65.71 -56.55
CA LYS A 598 20.28 66.64 -55.98
C LYS A 598 18.92 66.49 -56.65
N GLU A 599 18.85 66.42 -57.98
CA GLU A 599 17.62 66.12 -58.72
C GLU A 599 17.03 64.75 -58.33
N LYS A 600 17.86 63.72 -58.10
CA LYS A 600 17.38 62.41 -57.59
C LYS A 600 16.94 62.45 -56.12
N LEU A 601 17.56 63.27 -55.28
CA LEU A 601 17.12 63.51 -53.91
C LEU A 601 15.80 64.29 -53.90
N ASP A 602 15.68 65.35 -54.70
CA ASP A 602 14.46 66.13 -54.90
C ASP A 602 13.33 65.25 -55.51
N GLU A 603 13.65 64.30 -56.39
CA GLU A 603 12.70 63.30 -56.90
C GLU A 603 12.26 62.29 -55.82
N MET A 604 13.18 61.79 -54.98
CA MET A 604 12.80 60.92 -53.84
C MET A 604 12.04 61.68 -52.76
N GLU A 605 12.35 62.95 -52.52
CA GLU A 605 11.66 63.83 -51.56
C GLU A 605 10.29 64.26 -52.10
N ALA A 606 10.15 64.45 -53.43
CA ALA A 606 8.86 64.64 -54.11
C ALA A 606 8.01 63.37 -54.14
N GLN A 607 8.61 62.18 -54.24
CA GLN A 607 7.91 60.90 -54.09
C GLN A 607 7.46 60.65 -52.64
N PHE A 608 8.27 61.05 -51.65
CA PHE A 608 7.90 60.97 -50.23
C PHE A 608 6.82 62.00 -49.84
N LYS A 609 6.88 63.23 -50.37
CA LYS A 609 5.78 64.22 -50.23
C LYS A 609 4.50 63.78 -50.94
N LYS A 610 4.56 63.16 -52.13
CA LYS A 610 3.38 62.56 -52.78
C LYS A 610 2.79 61.39 -51.98
N ALA A 611 3.60 60.59 -51.30
CA ALA A 611 3.09 59.54 -50.41
C ALA A 611 2.49 60.07 -49.09
N GLN A 612 2.84 61.31 -48.69
CA GLN A 612 2.36 61.94 -47.47
C GLN A 612 1.17 62.92 -47.70
N THR A 613 0.97 63.43 -48.92
CA THR A 613 -0.19 64.29 -49.28
C THR A 613 -1.38 63.53 -49.88
N ASN A 614 -1.17 62.30 -50.37
CA ASN A 614 -2.25 61.42 -50.87
C ASN A 614 -3.21 60.89 -49.77
N GLY A 615 -2.96 61.22 -48.50
CA GLY A 615 -3.88 60.95 -47.37
C GLY A 615 -4.85 62.09 -47.05
N SER A 616 -4.63 63.31 -47.57
CA SER A 616 -5.48 64.48 -47.28
C SER A 616 -6.08 65.16 -48.52
N GLU A 617 -5.69 64.76 -49.73
CA GLU A 617 -6.23 65.32 -50.98
C GLU A 617 -7.52 64.60 -51.47
N THR A 618 -7.81 63.38 -51.01
CA THR A 618 -9.07 62.68 -51.34
C THR A 618 -10.29 63.23 -50.59
N GLU A 619 -10.09 63.91 -49.46
CA GLU A 619 -11.17 64.51 -48.68
C GLU A 619 -11.44 65.98 -49.09
N GLN A 620 -10.43 66.69 -49.61
CA GLN A 620 -10.59 68.06 -50.14
C GLN A 620 -11.03 68.11 -51.62
N GLU A 621 -10.74 67.09 -52.44
CA GLU A 621 -11.18 67.03 -53.84
C GLU A 621 -12.69 66.70 -53.97
N LEU A 622 -13.28 65.93 -53.03
CA LEU A 622 -14.72 65.71 -52.94
C LEU A 622 -15.48 66.97 -52.50
N VAL A 623 -14.86 67.85 -51.72
CA VAL A 623 -15.41 69.15 -51.30
C VAL A 623 -15.26 70.21 -52.42
N ARG A 624 -14.20 70.14 -53.22
CA ARG A 624 -13.95 71.03 -54.39
C ARG A 624 -14.87 70.71 -55.58
N GLN A 625 -15.10 69.44 -55.89
CA GLN A 625 -15.98 69.03 -56.99
C GLN A 625 -17.48 69.30 -56.73
N LEU A 626 -17.90 69.33 -55.45
CA LEU A 626 -19.26 69.69 -55.03
C LEU A 626 -19.50 71.22 -55.00
N ALA A 627 -18.43 72.03 -54.99
CA ALA A 627 -18.46 73.49 -55.11
C ALA A 627 -18.31 73.97 -56.58
N GLU A 628 -17.54 73.27 -57.43
CA GLU A 628 -17.36 73.60 -58.86
C GLU A 628 -18.63 73.38 -59.70
N MET A 629 -19.44 72.36 -59.36
CA MET A 629 -20.74 72.11 -60.01
C MET A 629 -21.82 73.15 -59.66
N LYS A 630 -21.65 73.92 -58.57
CA LYS A 630 -22.56 75.01 -58.20
C LYS A 630 -22.21 76.35 -58.86
N MET A 631 -20.96 76.56 -59.29
CA MET A 631 -20.50 77.79 -59.97
C MET A 631 -20.60 77.73 -61.51
N ARG A 632 -20.69 76.54 -62.12
CA ARG A 632 -20.79 76.36 -63.59
C ARG A 632 -22.22 76.35 -64.16
N CYS A 633 -23.26 76.49 -63.33
CA CYS A 633 -24.66 76.55 -63.77
C CYS A 633 -25.32 77.94 -63.72
N ALA A 634 -24.62 79.03 -63.35
CA ALA A 634 -25.28 80.35 -63.25
C ALA A 634 -24.40 81.58 -63.57
N ASP A 635 -23.24 81.41 -64.21
CA ASP A 635 -22.54 82.47 -64.94
C ASP A 635 -22.53 82.17 -66.46
N LEU A 636 -23.52 81.37 -66.91
CA LEU A 636 -24.01 81.34 -68.29
C LEU A 636 -25.21 82.29 -68.48
N GLU A 637 -25.24 83.36 -67.69
CA GLU A 637 -25.89 84.62 -68.02
C GLU A 637 -24.84 85.71 -67.85
N THR A 638 -24.48 86.38 -68.95
CA THR A 638 -23.47 87.47 -69.08
C THR A 638 -22.01 86.99 -69.27
N ARG A 639 -21.24 87.29 -70.32
CA ARG A 639 -21.30 88.27 -71.42
C ARG A 639 -20.15 88.00 -72.41
N GLN A 640 -20.44 88.05 -73.71
CA GLN A 640 -19.62 88.77 -74.72
C GLN A 640 -20.66 89.51 -75.58
N GLY A 641 -20.80 90.84 -75.60
CA GLY A 641 -19.80 91.89 -75.48
C GLY A 641 -19.03 91.96 -76.80
N GLY A 642 -19.19 92.90 -77.72
CA GLY A 642 -19.91 94.16 -77.77
C GLY A 642 -19.20 95.01 -78.82
N GLY A 643 -19.95 95.77 -79.63
CA GLY A 643 -19.42 96.94 -80.33
C GLY A 643 -19.32 96.85 -81.87
N GLY A 644 -20.09 97.73 -82.53
CA GLY A 644 -19.57 98.52 -83.65
C GLY A 644 -20.22 98.33 -85.03
N GLY A 645 -21.16 99.22 -85.37
CA GLY A 645 -20.97 100.14 -86.51
C GLY A 645 -21.39 99.71 -87.94
N ALA A 646 -22.49 100.34 -88.37
CA ALA A 646 -22.71 101.04 -89.66
C ALA A 646 -22.81 100.28 -91.00
N GLY A 647 -23.93 100.55 -91.69
CA GLY A 647 -23.95 101.02 -93.09
C GLY A 647 -24.14 99.95 -94.17
N GLY A 648 -25.21 100.07 -94.97
CA GLY A 648 -25.64 99.08 -95.95
C GLY A 648 -25.14 99.26 -97.40
N GLY A 649 -25.63 98.36 -98.26
CA GLY A 649 -25.49 98.32 -99.72
C GLY A 649 -24.88 96.98 -100.18
N ALA A 650 -25.29 96.31 -101.25
CA ALA A 650 -26.39 96.45 -102.20
C ALA A 650 -26.43 95.13 -103.01
N SER A 651 -27.56 94.40 -102.95
CA SER A 651 -28.16 93.48 -103.95
C SER A 651 -27.34 92.62 -104.95
N GLU A 652 -26.08 92.29 -104.69
CA GLU A 652 -25.36 91.16 -105.34
C GLU A 652 -24.98 90.06 -104.32
N ALA A 653 -24.98 90.41 -103.03
CA ALA A 653 -24.73 89.52 -101.89
C ALA A 653 -25.90 88.58 -101.52
N GLU A 654 -27.11 88.80 -102.04
CA GLU A 654 -28.31 88.02 -101.66
C GLU A 654 -28.31 86.62 -102.32
N LEU A 655 -27.79 86.51 -103.55
CA LEU A 655 -27.78 85.23 -104.29
C LEU A 655 -26.66 84.30 -103.80
N GLU A 656 -25.49 84.85 -103.50
CA GLU A 656 -24.37 84.10 -102.92
C GLU A 656 -24.68 83.67 -101.47
N ARG A 657 -25.46 84.47 -100.73
CA ARG A 657 -26.03 84.05 -99.42
C ARG A 657 -26.89 82.81 -99.51
N LEU A 658 -27.78 82.71 -100.51
CA LEU A 658 -28.71 81.57 -100.60
C LEU A 658 -27.99 80.27 -100.96
N LEU A 659 -26.96 80.32 -101.81
CA LEU A 659 -26.09 79.16 -102.10
C LEU A 659 -25.23 78.77 -100.88
N GLN A 660 -24.69 79.75 -100.15
CA GLN A 660 -23.97 79.53 -98.90
C GLN A 660 -24.86 78.88 -97.83
N ILE A 661 -26.12 79.34 -97.71
CA ILE A 661 -27.11 78.78 -96.78
C ILE A 661 -27.46 77.34 -97.15
N MET A 662 -27.60 77.02 -98.43
CA MET A 662 -27.94 75.66 -98.85
C MET A 662 -26.76 74.69 -98.60
N SER A 663 -25.53 75.12 -98.90
CA SER A 663 -24.33 74.35 -98.56
C SER A 663 -24.12 74.23 -97.05
N SER A 664 -24.45 75.26 -96.26
CA SER A 664 -24.39 75.17 -94.80
C SER A 664 -25.45 74.22 -94.25
N LEU A 665 -26.66 74.20 -94.82
CA LEU A 665 -27.74 73.28 -94.43
C LEU A 665 -27.42 71.83 -94.80
N GLU A 666 -26.77 71.55 -95.94
CA GLU A 666 -26.29 70.20 -96.27
C GLU A 666 -25.16 69.75 -95.35
N ALA A 667 -24.22 70.65 -95.00
CA ALA A 667 -23.20 70.37 -94.01
C ALA A 667 -23.80 70.12 -92.61
N GLU A 668 -24.81 70.89 -92.21
CA GLU A 668 -25.55 70.70 -90.96
C GLU A 668 -26.29 69.36 -90.95
N LYS A 669 -26.91 68.97 -92.07
CA LYS A 669 -27.57 67.67 -92.19
C LYS A 669 -26.58 66.52 -92.03
N ILE A 670 -25.39 66.62 -92.63
CA ILE A 670 -24.33 65.62 -92.46
C ILE A 670 -23.84 65.59 -91.00
N ALA A 671 -23.65 66.75 -90.37
CA ALA A 671 -23.25 66.86 -88.98
C ALA A 671 -24.29 66.27 -88.01
N LEU A 672 -25.58 66.56 -88.24
CA LEU A 672 -26.68 66.01 -87.45
C LEU A 672 -26.84 64.51 -87.65
N THR A 673 -26.64 64.00 -88.87
CA THR A 673 -26.66 62.55 -89.14
C THR A 673 -25.47 61.86 -88.44
N GLY A 674 -24.30 62.51 -88.39
CA GLY A 674 -23.16 62.07 -87.60
C GLY A 674 -23.46 62.04 -86.10
N GLN A 675 -24.01 63.12 -85.55
CA GLN A 675 -24.40 63.19 -84.13
C GLN A 675 -25.43 62.13 -83.76
N ILE A 676 -26.41 61.83 -84.64
CA ILE A 676 -27.38 60.77 -84.38
C ILE A 676 -26.68 59.41 -84.30
N LYS A 677 -25.72 59.13 -85.19
CA LYS A 677 -24.96 57.89 -85.17
C LYS A 677 -24.11 57.77 -83.90
N ASP A 678 -23.41 58.84 -83.53
CA ASP A 678 -22.58 58.87 -82.31
C ASP A 678 -23.44 58.70 -81.05
N LEU A 679 -24.63 59.30 -81.00
CA LEU A 679 -25.60 59.11 -79.91
C LEU A 679 -26.16 57.69 -79.88
N GLN A 680 -26.41 57.07 -81.03
CA GLN A 680 -26.85 55.67 -81.12
C GLN A 680 -25.76 54.71 -80.64
N ASP A 681 -24.51 54.92 -81.03
CA ASP A 681 -23.37 54.11 -80.60
C ASP A 681 -23.09 54.32 -79.09
N ALA A 682 -23.22 55.54 -78.58
CA ALA A 682 -23.11 55.84 -77.15
C ALA A 682 -24.24 55.19 -76.32
N LEU A 683 -25.48 55.19 -76.82
CA LEU A 683 -26.60 54.48 -76.18
C LEU A 683 -26.35 52.97 -76.13
N LYS A 684 -25.87 52.40 -77.24
CA LYS A 684 -25.57 50.97 -77.33
C LYS A 684 -24.44 50.55 -76.38
N ASP A 685 -23.40 51.37 -76.26
CA ASP A 685 -22.30 51.15 -75.30
C ASP A 685 -22.77 51.32 -73.84
N ARG A 686 -23.65 52.29 -73.55
CA ARG A 686 -24.29 52.40 -72.22
C ARG A 686 -25.16 51.19 -71.89
N ASP A 687 -25.94 50.68 -72.84
CA ASP A 687 -26.79 49.51 -72.62
C ASP A 687 -25.96 48.23 -72.39
N GLN A 688 -24.86 48.05 -73.11
CA GLN A 688 -23.92 46.95 -72.88
C GLN A 688 -23.28 47.05 -71.49
N LYS A 689 -22.84 48.24 -71.08
CA LYS A 689 -22.32 48.50 -69.73
C LYS A 689 -23.35 48.25 -68.63
N LEU A 690 -24.61 48.65 -68.85
CA LEU A 690 -25.72 48.37 -67.92
C LEU A 690 -26.01 46.88 -67.79
N SER A 691 -25.98 46.13 -68.90
CA SER A 691 -26.15 44.67 -68.89
C SER A 691 -25.00 43.97 -68.15
N HIS A 692 -23.75 44.41 -68.38
CA HIS A 692 -22.59 43.89 -67.66
C HIS A 692 -22.66 44.20 -66.16
N MET A 693 -23.06 45.42 -65.80
CA MET A 693 -23.20 45.84 -64.41
C MET A 693 -24.33 45.08 -63.69
N LYS A 694 -25.45 44.78 -64.37
CA LYS A 694 -26.51 43.92 -63.82
C LYS A 694 -26.05 42.48 -63.59
N ARG A 695 -25.26 41.90 -64.50
CA ARG A 695 -24.69 40.55 -64.33
C ARG A 695 -23.68 40.50 -63.18
N ASN A 696 -22.78 41.48 -63.09
CA ASN A 696 -21.85 41.58 -61.96
C ASN A 696 -22.60 41.77 -60.64
N GLN A 697 -23.58 42.68 -60.58
CA GLN A 697 -24.37 42.90 -59.37
C GLN A 697 -25.18 41.66 -58.96
N GLN A 698 -25.67 40.87 -59.91
CA GLN A 698 -26.35 39.60 -59.61
C GLN A 698 -25.37 38.53 -59.12
N GLY A 699 -24.16 38.48 -59.68
CA GLY A 699 -23.06 37.62 -59.21
C GLY A 699 -22.58 37.99 -57.81
N ASP A 700 -22.47 39.28 -57.51
CA ASP A 700 -22.08 39.77 -56.18
C ASP A 700 -23.18 39.52 -55.14
N LYS A 701 -24.46 39.65 -55.52
CA LYS A 701 -25.60 39.27 -54.66
C LYS A 701 -25.61 37.77 -54.33
N THR A 702 -25.30 36.91 -55.31
CA THR A 702 -25.25 35.46 -55.06
C THR A 702 -24.04 35.07 -54.20
N ARG A 703 -22.87 35.66 -54.41
CA ARG A 703 -21.70 35.48 -53.54
C ARG A 703 -21.95 36.00 -52.14
N SER A 704 -22.59 37.17 -52.00
CA SER A 704 -22.95 37.74 -50.70
C SER A 704 -23.97 36.87 -49.96
N ALA A 705 -24.97 36.31 -50.66
CA ALA A 705 -25.92 35.36 -50.08
C ALA A 705 -25.23 34.06 -49.61
N GLN A 706 -24.32 33.50 -50.41
CA GLN A 706 -23.55 32.31 -50.04
C GLN A 706 -22.65 32.56 -48.82
N MET A 707 -22.02 33.73 -48.72
CA MET A 707 -21.22 34.11 -47.55
C MET A 707 -22.07 34.24 -46.29
N LEU A 708 -23.30 34.76 -46.40
CA LEU A 708 -24.25 34.86 -45.28
C LEU A 708 -24.78 33.49 -44.85
N ASP A 709 -25.07 32.59 -45.79
CA ASP A 709 -25.49 31.22 -45.47
C ASP A 709 -24.36 30.41 -44.83
N GLU A 710 -23.13 30.55 -45.33
CA GLU A 710 -21.96 29.90 -44.72
C GLU A 710 -21.61 30.50 -43.35
N ALA A 711 -21.81 31.81 -43.14
CA ALA A 711 -21.71 32.44 -41.83
C ALA A 711 -22.76 31.89 -40.86
N ARG A 712 -24.03 31.78 -41.28
CA ARG A 712 -25.10 31.16 -40.49
C ARG A 712 -24.82 29.69 -40.15
N ARG A 713 -24.25 28.94 -41.09
CA ARG A 713 -23.88 27.54 -40.89
C ARG A 713 -22.79 27.41 -39.82
N ARG A 714 -21.77 28.28 -39.88
CA ARG A 714 -20.71 28.37 -38.85
C ARG A 714 -21.25 28.82 -37.50
N GLU A 715 -22.15 29.80 -37.45
CA GLU A 715 -22.81 30.20 -36.21
C GLU A 715 -23.63 29.04 -35.60
N GLY A 716 -24.32 28.26 -36.43
CA GLY A 716 -25.04 27.07 -35.98
C GLY A 716 -24.12 25.94 -35.48
N GLU A 717 -22.97 25.74 -36.12
CA GLU A 717 -21.95 24.76 -35.68
C GLU A 717 -21.28 25.20 -34.38
N MET A 718 -20.84 26.46 -34.30
CA MET A 718 -20.30 27.07 -33.08
C MET A 718 -21.32 27.04 -31.93
N GLY A 719 -22.61 27.24 -32.21
CA GLY A 719 -23.68 27.12 -31.21
C GLY A 719 -23.87 25.70 -30.69
N ARG A 720 -23.77 24.68 -31.56
CA ARG A 720 -23.82 23.27 -31.13
C ARG A 720 -22.57 22.86 -30.35
N GLU A 721 -21.40 23.32 -30.75
CA GLU A 721 -20.15 23.09 -30.03
C GLU A 721 -20.16 23.78 -28.67
N ALA A 722 -20.66 25.02 -28.58
CA ALA A 722 -20.88 25.71 -27.32
C ALA A 722 -21.88 24.99 -26.41
N SER A 723 -22.99 24.48 -26.96
CA SER A 723 -23.98 23.70 -26.20
C SER A 723 -23.39 22.40 -25.65
N LYS A 724 -22.59 21.68 -26.46
CA LYS A 724 -21.89 20.45 -26.01
C LYS A 724 -20.83 20.76 -24.96
N ALA A 725 -20.08 21.84 -25.12
CA ALA A 725 -19.11 22.28 -24.12
C ALA A 725 -19.80 22.66 -22.80
N GLN A 726 -20.97 23.30 -22.88
CA GLN A 726 -21.74 23.69 -21.71
C GLN A 726 -22.37 22.48 -20.98
N GLU A 727 -22.83 21.47 -21.72
CA GLU A 727 -23.29 20.19 -21.18
C GLU A 727 -22.15 19.42 -20.50
N GLN A 728 -20.97 19.37 -21.11
CA GLN A 728 -19.77 18.77 -20.49
C GLN A 728 -19.33 19.52 -19.22
N ILE A 729 -19.44 20.85 -19.20
CA ILE A 729 -19.14 21.65 -18.01
C ILE A 729 -20.14 21.36 -16.89
N LEU A 730 -21.43 21.15 -17.21
CA LEU A 730 -22.46 20.76 -16.23
C LEU A 730 -22.18 19.37 -15.66
N GLU A 731 -21.91 18.37 -16.50
CA GLU A 731 -21.53 17.03 -16.03
C GLU A 731 -20.25 17.05 -15.19
N GLN A 732 -19.27 17.88 -15.56
CA GLN A 732 -18.06 18.07 -14.76
C GLN A 732 -18.35 18.73 -13.42
N LYS A 733 -19.27 19.70 -13.37
CA LYS A 733 -19.71 20.32 -12.11
C LYS A 733 -20.42 19.34 -11.20
N ASP A 734 -21.36 18.56 -11.73
CA ASP A 734 -22.08 17.55 -10.96
C ASP A 734 -21.12 16.48 -10.42
N ARG A 735 -20.14 16.07 -11.24
CA ARG A 735 -19.08 15.15 -10.80
C ARG A 735 -18.18 15.76 -9.73
N ILE A 736 -17.84 17.04 -9.83
CA ILE A 736 -17.07 17.76 -8.80
C ILE A 736 -17.88 17.81 -7.51
N GLU A 737 -19.17 18.12 -7.55
CA GLU A 737 -20.03 18.18 -6.37
C GLU A 737 -20.12 16.82 -5.65
N VAL A 738 -20.28 15.72 -6.40
CA VAL A 738 -20.25 14.36 -5.83
C VAL A 738 -18.89 14.02 -5.22
N LEU A 739 -17.79 14.43 -5.85
CA LEU A 739 -16.45 14.23 -5.30
C LEU A 739 -16.20 15.09 -4.05
N GLU A 740 -16.74 16.30 -4.00
CA GLU A 740 -16.69 17.18 -2.84
C GLU A 740 -17.48 16.60 -1.66
N GLU A 741 -18.68 16.07 -1.91
CA GLU A 741 -19.47 15.38 -0.88
C GLU A 741 -18.79 14.10 -0.38
N ALA A 742 -18.25 13.27 -1.29
CA ALA A 742 -17.48 12.09 -0.89
C ALA A 742 -16.20 12.46 -0.11
N LEU A 743 -15.56 13.58 -0.44
CA LEU A 743 -14.41 14.09 0.29
C LEU A 743 -14.82 14.61 1.68
N LYS A 744 -15.93 15.33 1.79
CA LYS A 744 -16.49 15.77 3.09
C LYS A 744 -16.82 14.58 3.98
N GLU A 745 -17.44 13.54 3.43
CA GLU A 745 -17.76 12.31 4.16
C GLU A 745 -16.49 11.55 4.56
N SER A 746 -15.50 11.43 3.67
CA SER A 746 -14.20 10.84 4.00
C SER A 746 -13.46 11.61 5.09
N VAL A 747 -13.51 12.96 5.07
CA VAL A 747 -12.93 13.80 6.11
C VAL A 747 -13.69 13.65 7.42
N ALA A 748 -15.02 13.63 7.40
CA ALA A 748 -15.85 13.40 8.59
C ALA A 748 -15.53 12.04 9.24
N ILE A 749 -15.48 10.97 8.46
CA ILE A 749 -15.10 9.62 8.93
C ILE A 749 -13.67 9.63 9.49
N THR A 750 -12.75 10.36 8.86
CA THR A 750 -11.37 10.48 9.36
C THR A 750 -11.34 11.22 10.68
N THR A 751 -12.08 12.33 10.83
CA THR A 751 -12.15 13.07 12.09
C THR A 751 -12.81 12.28 13.22
N GLU A 752 -13.83 11.47 12.91
CA GLU A 752 -14.47 10.58 13.88
C GLU A 752 -13.56 9.40 14.25
N SER A 753 -12.84 8.84 13.29
CA SER A 753 -11.82 7.82 13.53
C SER A 753 -10.64 8.37 14.34
N GLU A 754 -10.23 9.62 14.12
CA GLU A 754 -9.18 10.27 14.90
C GLU A 754 -9.67 10.58 16.32
N ALA A 755 -10.92 11.04 16.48
CA ALA A 755 -11.52 11.28 17.79
C ALA A 755 -11.63 10.00 18.62
N THR A 756 -12.07 8.88 18.02
CA THR A 756 -12.10 7.58 18.69
C THR A 756 -10.70 7.06 19.04
N VAL A 757 -9.70 7.28 18.19
CA VAL A 757 -8.30 6.95 18.49
C VAL A 757 -7.78 7.79 19.67
N VAL A 758 -8.09 9.08 19.72
CA VAL A 758 -7.74 9.95 20.85
C VAL A 758 -8.42 9.46 22.13
N GLN A 759 -9.72 9.15 22.08
CA GLN A 759 -10.46 8.61 23.22
C GLN A 759 -9.89 7.27 23.70
N HIS A 760 -9.54 6.36 22.79
CA HIS A 760 -8.86 5.11 23.13
C HIS A 760 -7.48 5.35 23.73
N LYS A 761 -6.73 6.34 23.24
CA LYS A 761 -5.43 6.72 23.78
C LYS A 761 -5.55 7.30 25.20
N GLU A 762 -6.57 8.10 25.48
CA GLU A 762 -6.86 8.60 26.83
C GLU A 762 -7.25 7.49 27.79
N LEU A 763 -8.07 6.52 27.35
CA LEU A 763 -8.43 5.35 28.17
C LEU A 763 -7.21 4.46 28.45
N LEU A 764 -6.36 4.23 27.45
CA LEU A 764 -5.10 3.50 27.62
C LEU A 764 -4.14 4.24 28.55
N GLN A 765 -4.06 5.57 28.43
CA GLN A 765 -3.24 6.39 29.32
C GLN A 765 -3.76 6.35 30.76
N ALA A 766 -5.08 6.47 30.98
CA ALA A 766 -5.68 6.35 32.29
C ALA A 766 -5.51 4.94 32.90
N ALA A 767 -5.59 3.89 32.08
CA ALA A 767 -5.31 2.52 32.50
C ALA A 767 -3.84 2.33 32.87
N ASN A 768 -2.92 2.86 32.07
CA ASN A 768 -1.48 2.86 32.36
C ASN A 768 -1.16 3.65 33.63
N ASP A 769 -1.73 4.83 33.83
CA ASP A 769 -1.57 5.61 35.05
C ASP A 769 -2.07 4.85 36.28
N ARG A 770 -3.14 4.07 36.13
CA ARG A 770 -3.68 3.22 37.20
C ARG A 770 -2.80 2.00 37.47
N ILE A 771 -2.25 1.39 36.42
CA ILE A 771 -1.26 0.32 36.55
C ILE A 771 -0.01 0.84 37.27
N VAL A 772 0.51 2.01 36.88
CA VAL A 772 1.67 2.65 37.52
C VAL A 772 1.38 2.95 39.00
N LYS A 773 0.20 3.47 39.34
CA LYS A 773 -0.21 3.69 40.73
C LYS A 773 -0.34 2.39 41.53
N LEU A 774 -0.87 1.32 40.93
CA LEU A 774 -0.95 0.02 41.59
C LEU A 774 0.43 -0.61 41.75
N GLN A 775 1.31 -0.47 40.76
CA GLN A 775 2.69 -0.92 40.82
C GLN A 775 3.46 -0.18 41.92
N SER A 776 3.32 1.14 42.04
CA SER A 776 3.96 1.89 43.12
C SER A 776 3.42 1.54 44.50
N GLN A 777 2.11 1.26 44.63
CA GLN A 777 1.52 0.75 45.88
C GLN A 777 2.05 -0.64 46.26
N VAL A 778 2.13 -1.56 45.28
CA VAL A 778 2.72 -2.89 45.49
C VAL A 778 4.20 -2.75 45.87
N GLN A 779 4.94 -1.87 45.20
CA GLN A 779 6.35 -1.63 45.46
C GLN A 779 6.58 -0.99 46.83
N ALA A 780 5.73 -0.05 47.26
CA ALA A 780 5.76 0.55 48.60
C ALA A 780 5.46 -0.49 49.69
N LEU A 781 4.46 -1.34 49.50
CA LEU A 781 4.14 -2.44 50.40
C LEU A 781 5.30 -3.45 50.49
N GLN A 782 5.88 -3.80 49.35
CA GLN A 782 7.01 -4.72 49.23
C GLN A 782 8.30 -4.11 49.80
N ASN A 783 8.52 -2.81 49.67
CA ASN A 783 9.62 -2.09 50.32
C ASN A 783 9.42 -2.00 51.84
N SER A 784 8.20 -1.77 52.32
CA SER A 784 7.89 -1.80 53.76
C SER A 784 8.08 -3.20 54.37
N TYR A 785 7.84 -4.24 53.57
CA TYR A 785 8.05 -5.64 53.96
C TYR A 785 9.55 -5.99 53.93
N ASN A 786 10.26 -5.55 52.89
CA ASN A 786 11.71 -5.74 52.72
C ASN A 786 12.54 -4.96 53.76
N ALA A 787 12.09 -3.78 54.18
CA ALA A 787 12.74 -2.97 55.22
C ALA A 787 12.61 -3.62 56.61
N ARG A 788 11.58 -4.46 56.82
CA ARG A 788 11.40 -5.27 58.04
C ARG A 788 12.11 -6.62 57.98
N CYS A 789 12.65 -7.02 56.84
CA CYS A 789 13.31 -8.30 56.65
C CYS A 789 14.84 -8.16 56.73
N THR A 790 15.46 -8.79 57.72
CA THR A 790 16.91 -8.72 57.98
C THR A 790 17.78 -9.39 56.91
N ASN A 791 17.24 -10.29 56.09
CA ASN A 791 17.96 -11.01 55.02
C ASN A 791 17.78 -10.39 53.61
N CYS A 792 16.87 -9.44 53.43
CA CYS A 792 16.60 -8.82 52.13
C CYS A 792 17.74 -7.95 51.55
N PRO A 793 18.56 -7.22 52.34
CA PRO A 793 19.64 -6.39 51.78
C PRO A 793 20.70 -7.23 51.05
N ALA A 794 21.09 -8.38 51.60
CA ALA A 794 22.07 -9.27 51.00
C ALA A 794 21.56 -9.95 49.72
N LEU A 795 20.27 -10.29 49.67
CA LEU A 795 19.63 -10.83 48.46
C LEU A 795 19.42 -9.76 47.38
N LYS A 796 19.09 -8.52 47.75
CA LYS A 796 19.07 -7.37 46.82
C LYS A 796 20.46 -7.10 46.22
N LEU A 797 21.51 -7.17 47.03
CA LEU A 797 22.89 -7.02 46.54
C LEU A 797 23.26 -8.13 45.54
N LYS A 798 22.96 -9.39 45.88
CA LYS A 798 23.17 -10.52 44.97
C LYS A 798 22.34 -10.42 43.69
N LEU A 799 21.11 -9.94 43.77
CA LEU A 799 20.26 -9.72 42.59
C LEU A 799 20.85 -8.60 41.71
N LYS A 800 21.42 -7.56 42.31
CA LYS A 800 22.15 -6.49 41.61
C LYS A 800 23.43 -7.02 40.96
N ASP A 801 24.20 -7.86 41.64
CA ASP A 801 25.42 -8.48 41.10
C ASP A 801 25.12 -9.45 39.94
N VAL A 802 24.04 -10.23 40.05
CA VAL A 802 23.54 -11.11 38.98
C VAL A 802 22.97 -10.29 37.82
N GLY A 803 22.26 -9.19 38.10
CA GLY A 803 21.78 -8.26 37.09
C GLY A 803 22.90 -7.60 36.30
N ASN A 804 23.95 -7.14 37.00
CA ASN A 804 25.16 -6.60 36.38
C ASN A 804 25.89 -7.65 35.55
N SER A 805 26.05 -8.87 36.07
CA SER A 805 26.69 -9.98 35.34
C SER A 805 25.90 -10.36 34.08
N HIS A 806 24.57 -10.39 34.16
CA HIS A 806 23.71 -10.61 33.00
C HIS A 806 23.83 -9.46 31.99
N HIS A 807 23.86 -8.21 32.43
CA HIS A 807 24.04 -7.06 31.54
C HIS A 807 25.38 -7.11 30.80
N THR A 808 26.47 -7.44 31.49
CA THR A 808 27.79 -7.66 30.88
C THR A 808 27.75 -8.77 29.84
N LEU A 809 27.16 -9.93 30.17
CA LEU A 809 27.05 -11.06 29.23
C LEU A 809 26.20 -10.73 28.00
N VAL A 810 25.15 -9.92 28.13
CA VAL A 810 24.36 -9.51 26.95
C VAL A 810 25.12 -8.47 26.13
N SER A 811 25.86 -7.56 26.76
CA SER A 811 26.74 -6.60 26.08
C SER A 811 27.83 -7.32 25.28
N GLU A 812 28.50 -8.31 25.89
CA GLU A 812 29.50 -9.15 25.24
C GLU A 812 28.88 -9.94 24.08
N ARG A 813 27.70 -10.55 24.28
CA ARG A 813 26.98 -11.27 23.21
C ARG A 813 26.64 -10.34 22.04
N ARG A 814 26.24 -9.10 22.32
CA ARG A 814 25.96 -8.09 21.29
C ARG A 814 27.23 -7.74 20.52
N GLN A 815 28.33 -7.46 21.22
CA GLN A 815 29.62 -7.15 20.61
C GLN A 815 30.08 -8.30 19.70
N HIS A 816 30.01 -9.55 20.16
CA HIS A 816 30.37 -10.71 19.34
C HIS A 816 29.50 -10.88 18.10
N LEU A 817 28.22 -10.51 18.16
CA LEU A 817 27.34 -10.54 17.00
C LEU A 817 27.70 -9.42 16.01
N GLU A 818 28.01 -8.22 16.49
CA GLU A 818 28.50 -7.12 15.65
C GLU A 818 29.79 -7.51 14.92
N GLU A 819 30.79 -8.07 15.64
CA GLU A 819 32.04 -8.58 15.08
C GLU A 819 31.80 -9.71 14.04
N LEU A 820 30.85 -10.61 14.30
CA LEU A 820 30.50 -11.69 13.37
C LEU A 820 29.88 -11.15 12.07
N PHE A 821 28.98 -10.16 12.17
CA PHE A 821 28.38 -9.54 10.99
C PHE A 821 29.41 -8.73 10.20
N GLU A 822 30.33 -8.04 10.87
CA GLU A 822 31.42 -7.32 10.22
C GLU A 822 32.32 -8.27 9.42
N MET A 823 32.80 -9.36 10.03
CA MET A 823 33.58 -10.38 9.33
C MET A 823 32.84 -10.98 8.12
N LYS A 824 31.52 -11.23 8.25
CA LYS A 824 30.69 -11.73 7.14
C LYS A 824 30.57 -10.71 6.01
N LEU A 825 30.38 -9.43 6.33
CA LEU A 825 30.25 -8.36 5.34
C LEU A 825 31.58 -8.12 4.63
N GLU A 826 32.70 -8.15 5.34
CA GLU A 826 34.05 -8.08 4.76
C GLU A 826 34.31 -9.23 3.79
N ALA A 827 33.98 -10.47 4.17
CA ALA A 827 34.14 -11.64 3.30
C ALA A 827 33.27 -11.55 2.03
N LEU A 828 32.01 -11.11 2.15
CA LEU A 828 31.14 -10.92 1.00
C LEU A 828 31.58 -9.77 0.10
N SER A 829 32.06 -8.66 0.68
CA SER A 829 32.59 -7.51 -0.05
C SER A 829 33.88 -7.86 -0.81
N ALA A 830 34.76 -8.65 -0.19
CA ALA A 830 35.95 -9.19 -0.85
C ALA A 830 35.58 -10.09 -2.04
N ALA A 831 34.58 -10.97 -1.89
CA ALA A 831 34.10 -11.82 -2.99
C ALA A 831 33.46 -11.01 -4.12
N VAL A 832 32.73 -9.93 -3.83
CA VAL A 832 32.22 -8.99 -4.85
C VAL A 832 33.37 -8.31 -5.59
N SER A 833 34.38 -7.84 -4.85
CA SER A 833 35.56 -7.19 -5.42
C SER A 833 36.37 -8.14 -6.31
N GLU A 834 36.47 -9.43 -5.95
CA GLU A 834 37.06 -10.47 -6.78
C GLU A 834 36.29 -10.65 -8.10
N LYS A 835 34.95 -10.71 -8.04
CA LYS A 835 34.11 -10.78 -9.25
C LYS A 835 34.25 -9.54 -10.13
N ASP A 836 34.39 -8.36 -9.54
CA ASP A 836 34.63 -7.12 -10.26
C ASP A 836 36.00 -7.07 -10.93
N ALA A 837 37.04 -7.58 -10.27
CA ALA A 837 38.36 -7.74 -10.88
C ALA A 837 38.31 -8.71 -12.08
N HIS A 838 37.59 -9.83 -11.97
CA HIS A 838 37.41 -10.77 -13.08
C HIS A 838 36.62 -10.16 -14.25
N LEU A 839 35.55 -9.41 -13.97
CA LEU A 839 34.80 -8.69 -14.99
C LEU A 839 35.68 -7.65 -15.70
N ALA A 840 36.43 -6.85 -14.95
CA ALA A 840 37.34 -5.86 -15.52
C ALA A 840 38.42 -6.49 -16.42
N LEU A 841 38.99 -7.64 -16.02
CA LEU A 841 39.96 -8.37 -16.85
C LEU A 841 39.35 -8.84 -18.17
N LEU A 842 38.11 -9.36 -18.14
CA LEU A 842 37.41 -9.82 -19.35
C LEU A 842 37.02 -8.64 -20.25
N GLU A 843 36.53 -7.54 -19.68
CA GLU A 843 36.15 -6.34 -20.41
C GLU A 843 37.36 -5.67 -21.07
N MET A 844 38.52 -5.62 -20.39
CA MET A 844 39.77 -5.11 -20.94
C MET A 844 40.37 -6.02 -22.03
N SER A 845 40.14 -7.33 -21.96
CA SER A 845 40.62 -8.30 -22.97
C SER A 845 39.80 -8.26 -24.29
N GLY A 846 38.61 -7.62 -24.23
CA GLY A 846 37.62 -7.55 -25.30
C GLY A 846 36.79 -8.83 -25.41
N ILE A 847 35.46 -8.70 -25.43
CA ILE A 847 34.53 -9.81 -25.61
C ILE A 847 34.57 -10.26 -27.08
N LYS A 848 35.45 -11.21 -27.39
CA LYS A 848 35.78 -11.61 -28.77
C LYS A 848 34.96 -12.80 -29.29
N ASN A 849 34.28 -13.54 -28.42
CA ASN A 849 33.54 -14.74 -28.78
C ASN A 849 32.35 -14.99 -27.84
N ALA A 850 31.38 -15.79 -28.29
CA ALA A 850 30.14 -16.05 -27.53
C ALA A 850 30.40 -16.70 -26.16
N GLN A 851 31.49 -17.44 -26.01
CA GLN A 851 31.88 -18.06 -24.74
C GLN A 851 32.32 -17.02 -23.71
N THR A 852 33.14 -16.03 -24.08
CA THR A 852 33.52 -14.95 -23.15
C THR A 852 32.34 -14.06 -22.80
N ALA A 853 31.40 -13.83 -23.72
CA ALA A 853 30.15 -13.13 -23.42
C ALA A 853 29.31 -13.86 -22.36
N GLN A 854 29.14 -15.18 -22.51
CA GLN A 854 28.42 -16.02 -21.56
C GLN A 854 29.10 -16.07 -20.18
N GLU A 855 30.43 -16.04 -20.14
CA GLU A 855 31.21 -15.99 -18.91
C GLU A 855 31.05 -14.66 -18.17
N VAL A 856 31.04 -13.54 -18.89
CA VAL A 856 30.76 -12.20 -18.34
C VAL A 856 29.34 -12.15 -17.75
N ASP A 857 28.34 -12.67 -18.46
CA ASP A 857 26.96 -12.70 -17.96
C ASP A 857 26.82 -13.57 -16.70
N LYS A 858 27.53 -14.70 -16.66
CA LYS A 858 27.59 -15.56 -15.47
C LYS A 858 28.23 -14.84 -14.28
N LEU A 859 29.35 -14.14 -14.49
CA LEU A 859 30.02 -13.35 -13.44
C LEU A 859 29.15 -12.18 -12.95
N ARG A 860 28.41 -11.50 -13.85
CA ARG A 860 27.44 -10.45 -13.47
C ARG A 860 26.29 -11.03 -12.64
N ALA A 861 25.78 -12.20 -12.99
CA ALA A 861 24.74 -12.89 -12.22
C ALA A 861 25.24 -13.34 -10.84
N GLU A 862 26.47 -13.86 -10.75
CA GLU A 862 27.11 -14.23 -9.47
C GLU A 862 27.38 -13.01 -8.59
N LYS A 863 27.88 -11.91 -9.16
CA LYS A 863 28.03 -10.62 -8.47
C LYS A 863 26.71 -10.13 -7.90
N LYS A 864 25.64 -10.15 -8.71
CA LYS A 864 24.30 -9.74 -8.27
C LYS A 864 23.82 -10.56 -7.07
N LYS A 865 24.00 -11.88 -7.10
CA LYS A 865 23.66 -12.77 -5.97
C LYS A 865 24.45 -12.44 -4.70
N LEU A 866 25.73 -12.09 -4.81
CA LEU A 866 26.55 -11.68 -3.67
C LEU A 866 26.09 -10.34 -3.08
N VAL A 867 25.75 -9.36 -3.92
CA VAL A 867 25.20 -8.06 -3.48
C VAL A 867 23.85 -8.24 -2.79
N ASP A 868 22.97 -9.08 -3.32
CA ASP A 868 21.68 -9.38 -2.68
C ASP A 868 21.88 -10.09 -1.33
N ARG A 869 22.90 -10.96 -1.21
CA ARG A 869 23.26 -11.61 0.06
C ARG A 869 23.81 -10.61 1.09
N ILE A 870 24.57 -9.59 0.68
CA ILE A 870 25.00 -8.49 1.55
C ILE A 870 23.79 -7.72 2.08
N ARG A 871 22.79 -7.43 1.23
CA ARG A 871 21.55 -6.75 1.66
C ARG A 871 20.80 -7.58 2.70
N ALA A 872 20.62 -8.88 2.45
CA ALA A 872 19.94 -9.78 3.38
C ALA A 872 20.67 -9.91 4.74
N GLU A 873 22.00 -10.01 4.74
CA GLU A 873 22.77 -10.05 5.99
C GLU A 873 22.73 -8.72 6.76
N ASN A 874 22.67 -7.58 6.06
CA ASN A 874 22.46 -6.28 6.70
C ASN A 874 21.07 -6.15 7.36
N GLU A 875 20.03 -6.64 6.71
CA GLU A 875 18.67 -6.69 7.28
C GLU A 875 18.62 -7.61 8.52
N ASN A 876 19.27 -8.78 8.44
CA ASN A 876 19.40 -9.69 9.57
C ASN A 876 20.16 -9.07 10.75
N ARG A 877 21.25 -8.33 10.47
CA ARG A 877 22.03 -7.61 11.50
C ARG A 877 21.15 -6.64 12.27
N VAL A 878 20.38 -5.81 11.57
CA VAL A 878 19.48 -4.83 12.20
C VAL A 878 18.39 -5.53 13.02
N SER A 879 17.76 -6.57 12.48
CA SER A 879 16.69 -7.30 13.18
C SER A 879 17.16 -7.99 14.46
N LEU A 880 18.32 -8.67 14.42
CA LEU A 880 18.86 -9.40 15.56
C LEU A 880 19.37 -8.47 16.67
N LEU A 881 20.01 -7.36 16.31
CA LEU A 881 20.46 -6.36 17.28
C LEU A 881 19.27 -5.65 17.94
N SER A 882 18.24 -5.28 17.18
CA SER A 882 17.00 -4.68 17.72
C SER A 882 16.31 -5.60 18.74
N ARG A 883 16.20 -6.90 18.42
CA ARG A 883 15.60 -7.89 19.34
C ARG A 883 16.38 -8.06 20.64
N LEU A 884 17.71 -7.98 20.59
CA LEU A 884 18.56 -8.03 21.79
C LEU A 884 18.40 -6.75 22.64
N ASP A 885 18.32 -5.60 21.99
CA ASP A 885 18.12 -4.31 22.67
C ASP A 885 16.72 -4.24 23.32
N GLU A 886 15.67 -4.75 22.65
CA GLU A 886 14.31 -4.86 23.19
C GLU A 886 14.24 -5.79 24.42
N GLN A 887 14.90 -6.95 24.36
CA GLN A 887 14.96 -7.89 25.49
C GLN A 887 15.72 -7.32 26.70
N ASN A 888 16.71 -6.46 26.46
CA ASN A 888 17.43 -5.75 27.52
C ASN A 888 16.62 -4.58 28.10
N ALA A 889 15.94 -3.80 27.26
CA ALA A 889 15.13 -2.65 27.69
C ALA A 889 13.95 -3.07 28.57
N GLY A 890 13.27 -4.18 28.23
CA GLY A 890 12.16 -4.72 29.01
C GLY A 890 12.54 -5.22 30.42
N ARG A 891 13.82 -5.49 30.67
CA ARG A 891 14.32 -5.94 31.99
C ARG A 891 14.93 -4.82 32.82
N ASN A 892 15.62 -3.86 32.21
CA ASN A 892 16.18 -2.71 32.93
C ASN A 892 15.09 -1.75 33.45
N GLY A 893 13.95 -1.63 32.76
CA GLY A 893 12.80 -0.85 33.25
C GLY A 893 12.19 -1.37 34.56
N VAL A 894 12.43 -2.63 34.92
CA VAL A 894 11.99 -3.24 36.20
C VAL A 894 12.98 -2.96 37.33
N LEU A 895 14.23 -2.61 37.02
CA LEU A 895 15.28 -2.34 38.01
C LEU A 895 15.48 -0.84 38.26
N GLN A 896 15.37 0.03 37.23
CA GLN A 896 15.52 1.48 37.38
C GLN A 896 14.35 2.16 38.10
N SER A 897 13.12 1.64 37.97
CA SER A 897 11.97 2.10 38.76
C SER A 897 12.14 1.88 40.27
N SER A 898 13.13 1.06 40.69
CA SER A 898 13.45 0.85 42.10
C SER A 898 14.48 1.83 42.68
N GLU A 899 15.22 2.57 41.83
CA GLU A 899 16.26 3.52 42.28
C GLU A 899 15.75 4.96 42.38
N ASP A 900 14.85 5.41 41.50
CA ASP A 900 14.32 6.79 41.55
C ASP A 900 13.35 7.01 42.73
N ASP A 901 12.55 6.01 43.10
CA ASP A 901 11.65 6.08 44.27
C ASP A 901 12.42 6.19 45.60
N THR A 902 13.69 5.77 45.65
CA THR A 902 14.51 5.87 46.88
C THR A 902 15.19 7.23 47.07
N LYS A 903 15.32 8.05 46.03
CA LYS A 903 15.91 9.40 46.13
C LYS A 903 14.89 10.45 46.54
N ASP A 904 13.61 10.26 46.19
CA ASP A 904 12.54 11.18 46.57
C ASP A 904 12.09 11.01 48.04
N GLU A 905 12.26 9.83 48.64
CA GLU A 905 12.01 9.64 50.09
C GLU A 905 13.15 10.18 50.98
N ALA A 906 14.40 10.17 50.49
CA ALA A 906 15.54 10.74 51.23
C ALA A 906 15.57 12.28 51.24
N SER A 907 14.80 12.93 50.34
CA SER A 907 14.67 14.39 50.27
C SER A 907 13.47 14.92 51.06
N ARG A 908 12.65 14.04 51.66
CA ARG A 908 11.48 14.37 52.48
C ARG A 908 11.57 13.94 53.95
N SER A 909 12.72 13.41 54.36
CA SER A 909 13.12 13.31 55.78
C SER A 909 14.21 14.34 56.06
#